data_AF-A0A9D7G9G3-F1
#
_entry.id   AF-A0A9D7G9G3-F1
#
_cell.length_a   1.000
_cell.length_b   1.000
_cell.length_c   1.000
_cell.angle_alpha   90.00
_cell.angle_beta   90.00
_cell.angle_gamma   90.00
#
_symmetry.space_group_name_H-M   'P 1'
#
loop_
_entity.id
_entity.type
_entity.pdbx_description
1 polymer ?
#
loop_
_entity_poly.entity_id
_entity_poly.type
_entity_poly.pdbx_seq_one_letter_code
_entity_poly.pdbx_strand_id
1 'polypeptide(L)'
;MNLKPLPLLLIALAPAFAQAQCITSFPHNQPFTSGTVGAPGTLPTSWTNLSGDDLEWNVDNNGTNGSTILGTGPWTDRTLNNTTANAKYMYVESAGTGSTPSKTAILESPCFNISALGTPYLTFWYHMRGSQMGSLHVDINANGTVTQGLWSQSGDQGIYWKQGWLSLAPYAGQTNLKIRFRAITGSGQLSDIALDDVFVGNLTPVFGCSETTAANYSASVNVNNGSCDYSCPAGQKRVRIDIFHDSYPGETSWTLKNASTGATLASGTTSSSICVPQNTCMVFRINDSVGDGIWHNTYGYGQYFVWFDGALMKQGGQFGSFEETTFNCPAGFACSTAVPITLASLTGIYPQTLATATTTMLEQWYTFTPPQTGQYQITTCGSNACDTRLWIYDMACGSIVLSSGVEGATFADDNDGGCGIQAVVNANMPGGTLHRLRVGHNTATVGCGSTVTFSIIYLGPVTGCMNPVSCNYEPLATVPCADCCIFYPNPSCPNGPDLTMDQPRLQSTLTLQQVTITDGCAPTEGCVRALGSRYVLRFATRINNIGATDYYIGSPGSQPQMFNTNNCHGHAHYAGYADYLLFDQANNAIPAGFKNGYCVIDVGCTPGHTGQFGCSNMGITAGCFDEYGTGTTCNWIDITDVPNGTYTLVLRTNWQQAPDALGRHEVSYSNNFAQVCINITRNAQNVPSFTQVTPCPTWTDCMGQAYGDARLDCNGVCNGPTKRGDLTGEGQQTQADAMAYVQQILGNDISPSSCNDLNNDGEVTVTDASLMVYAYTQQASHDANGHVLHYHPWFDFPRGFTTAEQAELSLANFNPVNKTVDVMIRNPDARVMAYEFTVNGLTIQSAANLAPNLAGDISMSTTLGGNKVIGICYLDSSLVKNSGFVPLARITYVSLTGAEICISAIQDIVNPDGNNMITSVNGGCLTVPNTVALRPQLWLEGPYDATANPPMMRDDLRLGGFLPALEPYTAMGYPHLNGGGGEQIATGVLGISGSNAIVDHVVVELRSSTTPAQVVGTRTALLQRDGDVVGMDGSSPVLVQVPPGNYHVAVRHRNHLGAMTAAPLAISTTPITVDFRSAATLTYGTEARKSEDGTLKLWAGNVFGDNMLMYIGTGNDRDPILVRIGGSVPTNSVNGYYLEDVNLSGAVKYTGTANDRDPILVNIGGVLPTAVRIEQLP
;
A
#
# COMPACT_ATOMS: atom_id res chain seq x y z
N MET A 1 45.38 -31.88 -63.84
CA MET A 1 43.94 -32.17 -64.05
C MET A 1 43.20 -31.14 -63.19
N ASN A 2 42.62 -30.05 -63.68
CA ASN A 2 41.87 -29.81 -64.93
C ASN A 2 40.63 -30.70 -65.06
N LEU A 3 39.47 -30.15 -64.67
CA LEU A 3 38.15 -30.31 -65.32
C LEU A 3 37.17 -29.25 -64.77
N LYS A 4 36.38 -28.61 -65.66
CA LYS A 4 35.21 -27.75 -65.33
C LYS A 4 33.93 -28.60 -65.33
N PRO A 5 32.84 -28.17 -64.66
CA PRO A 5 31.72 -27.50 -65.36
C PRO A 5 31.12 -26.33 -64.54
N LEU A 6 30.18 -25.47 -64.96
CA LEU A 6 29.69 -24.95 -66.26
C LEU A 6 29.09 -23.54 -65.96
N PRO A 7 28.97 -22.57 -66.91
CA PRO A 7 28.33 -21.28 -66.62
C PRO A 7 26.81 -21.29 -66.94
N LEU A 8 26.00 -20.62 -66.12
CA LEU A 8 24.64 -20.23 -66.49
C LEU A 8 24.42 -18.73 -66.23
N LEU A 9 23.70 -18.10 -67.16
CA LEU A 9 23.57 -16.66 -67.31
C LEU A 9 22.57 -16.08 -66.30
N LEU A 10 23.01 -15.17 -65.42
CA LEU A 10 22.10 -14.48 -64.49
C LEU A 10 21.40 -13.31 -65.20
N ILE A 11 20.13 -13.50 -65.55
CA ILE A 11 19.26 -12.42 -66.03
C ILE A 11 18.79 -11.61 -64.81
N ALA A 12 19.09 -10.31 -64.79
CA ALA A 12 18.57 -9.39 -63.79
C ALA A 12 17.08 -9.11 -64.04
N LEU A 13 16.22 -9.89 -63.39
CA LEU A 13 14.81 -9.53 -63.20
C LEU A 13 14.73 -8.45 -62.12
N ALA A 14 14.48 -7.20 -62.54
CA ALA A 14 14.01 -6.18 -61.61
C ALA A 14 12.61 -6.60 -61.11
N PRO A 15 12.35 -6.61 -59.79
CA PRO A 15 11.02 -6.85 -59.29
C PRO A 15 10.11 -5.68 -59.71
N ALA A 16 9.04 -5.98 -60.44
CA ALA A 16 7.96 -5.02 -60.62
C ALA A 16 7.36 -4.74 -59.24
N PHE A 17 7.34 -3.47 -58.82
CA PHE A 17 6.65 -3.07 -57.60
C PHE A 17 5.17 -3.39 -57.75
N ALA A 18 4.69 -4.35 -56.95
CA ALA A 18 3.27 -4.66 -56.87
C ALA A 18 2.55 -3.46 -56.24
N GLN A 19 1.80 -2.72 -57.05
CA GLN A 19 0.95 -1.63 -56.59
C GLN A 19 -0.14 -2.24 -55.68
N ALA A 20 -0.22 -1.78 -54.43
CA ALA A 20 -1.17 -2.32 -53.45
C ALA A 20 -2.60 -2.25 -54.00
N GLN A 21 -3.26 -3.41 -54.09
CA GLN A 21 -4.60 -3.51 -54.66
C GLN A 21 -5.63 -2.93 -53.69
N CYS A 22 -6.50 -2.04 -54.19
CA CYS A 22 -7.53 -1.43 -53.36
C CYS A 22 -8.52 -2.47 -52.82
N ILE A 23 -9.04 -2.22 -51.62
CA ILE A 23 -10.03 -3.05 -50.92
C ILE A 23 -11.30 -3.13 -51.76
N THR A 24 -11.66 -4.35 -52.15
CA THR A 24 -12.88 -4.69 -52.93
C THR A 24 -13.87 -5.54 -52.15
N SER A 25 -13.51 -6.02 -50.96
CA SER A 25 -14.41 -6.78 -50.09
C SER A 25 -15.10 -5.85 -49.11
N PHE A 26 -16.43 -5.94 -49.04
CA PHE A 26 -17.27 -5.13 -48.17
C PHE A 26 -18.35 -6.00 -47.52
N PRO A 27 -18.77 -5.70 -46.27
CA PRO A 27 -18.29 -4.61 -45.43
C PRO A 27 -16.83 -4.80 -44.97
N HIS A 28 -16.08 -3.70 -44.94
CA HIS A 28 -14.72 -3.68 -44.41
C HIS A 28 -14.75 -2.93 -43.08
N ASN A 29 -14.22 -3.55 -42.01
CA ASN A 29 -14.05 -2.90 -40.72
C ASN A 29 -12.58 -2.93 -40.29
N GLN A 30 -12.06 -1.81 -39.79
CA GLN A 30 -10.72 -1.69 -39.23
C GLN A 30 -10.81 -1.43 -37.71
N PRO A 31 -10.64 -2.46 -36.87
CA PRO A 31 -10.63 -2.36 -35.41
C PRO A 31 -9.23 -2.13 -34.80
N PHE A 32 -8.24 -1.75 -35.62
CA PHE A 32 -6.82 -1.53 -35.30
C PHE A 32 -6.02 -2.61 -34.50
N THR A 33 -6.65 -3.72 -34.07
CA THR A 33 -6.10 -4.79 -33.22
C THR A 33 -4.78 -5.42 -33.69
N SER A 34 -4.47 -5.35 -35.00
CA SER A 34 -3.22 -5.86 -35.58
C SER A 34 -2.03 -4.89 -35.46
N GLY A 35 -2.21 -3.67 -34.96
CA GLY A 35 -1.12 -2.74 -34.71
C GLY A 35 -0.24 -3.13 -33.52
N THR A 36 0.92 -2.49 -33.37
CA THR A 36 1.79 -2.61 -32.19
C THR A 36 1.78 -1.29 -31.45
N VAL A 37 1.55 -1.34 -30.13
CA VAL A 37 1.49 -0.16 -29.24
C VAL A 37 2.79 0.66 -29.31
N GLY A 38 2.65 1.98 -29.25
CA GLY A 38 3.76 2.94 -29.18
C GLY A 38 3.44 4.26 -29.88
N ALA A 39 4.37 5.20 -29.78
CA ALA A 39 4.31 6.51 -30.45
C ALA A 39 5.32 6.57 -31.62
N PRO A 40 4.92 6.36 -32.89
CA PRO A 40 3.57 5.99 -33.38
C PRO A 40 3.28 4.49 -33.40
N GLY A 41 4.21 3.66 -32.94
CA GLY A 41 4.03 2.20 -32.91
C GLY A 41 4.10 1.59 -34.31
N THR A 42 3.41 0.48 -34.53
CA THR A 42 3.26 -0.12 -35.87
C THR A 42 1.79 -0.05 -36.29
N LEU A 43 1.49 0.70 -37.33
CA LEU A 43 0.14 0.78 -37.89
C LEU A 43 -0.26 -0.55 -38.56
N PRO A 44 -1.56 -0.91 -38.56
CA PRO A 44 -2.09 -1.98 -39.40
C PRO A 44 -1.72 -1.83 -40.88
N THR A 45 -1.57 -2.95 -41.58
CA THR A 45 -1.08 -2.98 -42.96
C THR A 45 -1.83 -2.00 -43.88
N SER A 46 -1.06 -1.18 -44.60
CA SER A 46 -1.53 -0.16 -45.55
C SER A 46 -2.28 1.05 -44.98
N TRP A 47 -2.38 1.18 -43.66
CA TRP A 47 -2.66 2.49 -43.02
C TRP A 47 -1.37 3.28 -42.88
N THR A 48 -1.44 4.61 -43.07
CA THR A 48 -0.25 5.47 -43.08
C THR A 48 -0.52 6.82 -42.41
N ASN A 49 0.30 7.20 -41.44
CA ASN A 49 0.50 8.62 -41.15
C ASN A 49 1.04 9.30 -42.41
N LEU A 50 0.49 10.45 -42.76
CA LEU A 50 1.03 11.27 -43.84
C LEU A 50 2.27 12.03 -43.37
N SER A 51 2.92 12.73 -44.30
CA SER A 51 4.09 13.57 -44.03
C SER A 51 3.77 15.03 -44.37
N GLY A 52 4.18 15.97 -43.52
CA GLY A 52 4.01 17.42 -43.73
C GLY A 52 2.93 18.06 -42.86
N ASP A 53 2.43 17.31 -41.89
CA ASP A 53 1.68 17.71 -40.70
C ASP A 53 2.63 17.89 -39.48
N ASP A 54 2.07 18.13 -38.29
CA ASP A 54 2.85 18.47 -37.08
C ASP A 54 3.11 17.26 -36.15
N LEU A 55 2.25 16.24 -36.20
CA LEU A 55 2.16 15.14 -35.25
C LEU A 55 1.70 13.85 -35.94
N GLU A 56 2.06 12.70 -35.36
CA GLU A 56 1.62 11.39 -35.81
C GLU A 56 0.37 10.86 -35.04
N TRP A 57 -0.39 9.98 -35.68
CA TRP A 57 -1.29 9.07 -34.97
C TRP A 57 -0.51 7.86 -34.44
N ASN A 58 -0.72 7.58 -33.16
CA ASN A 58 -0.08 6.56 -32.35
C ASN A 58 -1.02 5.37 -32.10
N VAL A 59 -0.50 4.22 -31.68
CA VAL A 59 -1.29 3.03 -31.31
C VAL A 59 -1.22 2.82 -29.81
N ASP A 60 -2.36 2.65 -29.14
CA ASP A 60 -2.41 2.33 -27.70
C ASP A 60 -3.39 1.21 -27.37
N ASN A 61 -3.29 0.70 -26.14
CA ASN A 61 -4.20 -0.26 -25.53
C ASN A 61 -4.54 0.03 -24.06
N ASN A 62 -3.99 1.10 -23.44
CA ASN A 62 -4.14 1.33 -22.00
C ASN A 62 -4.13 2.83 -21.63
N GLY A 63 -5.12 3.59 -22.11
CA GLY A 63 -5.19 5.04 -21.95
C GLY A 63 -4.40 5.81 -23.02
N THR A 64 -4.13 7.08 -22.80
CA THR A 64 -3.17 7.84 -23.60
C THR A 64 -1.93 8.11 -22.75
N ASN A 65 -0.74 7.86 -23.31
CA ASN A 65 0.54 7.94 -22.61
C ASN A 65 1.04 9.38 -22.36
N GLY A 66 0.12 10.28 -21.98
CA GLY A 66 0.40 11.66 -21.61
C GLY A 66 0.80 11.79 -20.14
N SER A 67 1.80 12.64 -19.86
CA SER A 67 2.28 12.96 -18.50
C SER A 67 1.28 13.76 -17.65
N THR A 68 0.02 13.88 -18.08
CA THR A 68 -1.02 14.67 -17.40
C THR A 68 -1.91 13.77 -16.52
N ILE A 69 -2.12 14.23 -15.30
CA ILE A 69 -2.80 13.52 -14.19
C ILE A 69 -4.32 13.31 -14.48
N LEU A 70 -4.82 13.82 -15.60
CA LEU A 70 -6.24 13.91 -15.97
C LEU A 70 -6.50 13.20 -17.31
N GLY A 71 -6.31 11.87 -17.35
CA GLY A 71 -6.33 11.06 -18.58
C GLY A 71 -7.41 11.43 -19.60
N THR A 72 -6.99 12.01 -20.72
CA THR A 72 -7.87 12.50 -21.81
C THR A 72 -8.11 11.48 -22.92
N GLY A 73 -7.40 10.36 -22.89
CA GLY A 73 -7.66 9.18 -23.71
C GLY A 73 -8.88 8.34 -23.29
N PRO A 74 -9.32 7.43 -24.17
CA PRO A 74 -10.27 6.37 -23.80
C PRO A 74 -9.57 5.31 -22.92
N TRP A 75 -10.29 4.73 -21.95
CA TRP A 75 -9.73 3.73 -21.04
C TRP A 75 -9.51 2.35 -21.67
N THR A 76 -10.31 2.01 -22.67
CA THR A 76 -10.22 0.79 -23.47
C THR A 76 -10.45 1.14 -24.94
N ASP A 77 -10.12 0.22 -25.85
CA ASP A 77 -10.67 0.29 -27.20
C ASP A 77 -12.20 0.13 -27.20
N ARG A 78 -12.80 0.28 -28.39
CA ARG A 78 -14.24 0.17 -28.59
C ARG A 78 -14.64 -1.24 -29.05
N THR A 79 -13.72 -1.97 -29.68
CA THR A 79 -13.99 -3.25 -30.33
C THR A 79 -14.47 -4.33 -29.35
N LEU A 80 -15.71 -4.81 -29.53
CA LEU A 80 -16.31 -5.82 -28.64
C LEU A 80 -15.74 -7.24 -28.87
N ASN A 81 -15.63 -8.03 -27.79
CA ASN A 81 -15.12 -9.41 -27.75
C ASN A 81 -13.61 -9.58 -27.98
N ASN A 82 -12.80 -8.60 -27.59
CA ASN A 82 -11.34 -8.74 -27.55
C ASN A 82 -10.84 -9.40 -26.25
N THR A 83 -9.53 -9.60 -26.18
CA THR A 83 -8.77 -9.87 -24.96
C THR A 83 -7.84 -8.68 -24.71
N THR A 84 -7.41 -8.42 -23.47
CA THR A 84 -6.51 -7.29 -23.11
C THR A 84 -5.25 -7.16 -23.96
N ALA A 85 -4.71 -8.28 -24.49
CA ALA A 85 -3.55 -8.27 -25.40
C ALA A 85 -3.85 -7.77 -26.85
N ASN A 86 -5.12 -7.71 -27.24
CA ASN A 86 -5.59 -7.44 -28.61
C ASN A 86 -6.47 -6.19 -28.72
N ALA A 87 -6.96 -5.65 -27.60
CA ALA A 87 -7.66 -4.37 -27.51
C ALA A 87 -6.75 -3.23 -27.98
N LYS A 88 -7.05 -2.53 -29.09
CA LYS A 88 -6.18 -1.43 -29.59
C LYS A 88 -6.97 -0.36 -30.35
N TYR A 89 -6.53 0.89 -30.25
CA TYR A 89 -7.08 2.02 -30.99
C TYR A 89 -5.96 2.94 -31.50
N MET A 90 -6.31 3.84 -32.41
CA MET A 90 -5.46 4.93 -32.85
C MET A 90 -5.69 6.16 -31.97
N TYR A 91 -4.64 6.94 -31.65
CA TYR A 91 -4.80 8.21 -30.93
C TYR A 91 -3.78 9.28 -31.32
N VAL A 92 -4.05 10.53 -30.94
CA VAL A 92 -3.11 11.67 -31.04
C VAL A 92 -2.85 12.21 -29.65
N GLU A 93 -1.57 12.36 -29.32
CA GLU A 93 -1.06 12.78 -28.01
C GLU A 93 -0.97 14.31 -27.92
N SER A 94 -1.63 14.90 -26.92
CA SER A 94 -1.62 16.36 -26.70
C SER A 94 -0.71 16.83 -25.57
N ALA A 95 -0.21 15.93 -24.70
CA ALA A 95 0.65 16.30 -23.57
C ALA A 95 2.11 16.61 -23.95
N GLY A 96 2.55 16.24 -25.16
CA GLY A 96 3.94 16.42 -25.61
C GLY A 96 4.40 17.88 -25.76
N THR A 97 5.70 18.12 -25.57
CA THR A 97 6.29 19.45 -25.79
C THR A 97 6.21 19.81 -27.27
N GLY A 98 5.46 20.86 -27.58
CA GLY A 98 5.18 21.27 -28.97
C GLY A 98 3.97 20.62 -29.61
N SER A 99 3.27 19.70 -28.92
CA SER A 99 2.03 19.05 -29.40
C SER A 99 0.79 19.95 -29.34
N THR A 100 0.89 21.13 -28.74
CA THR A 100 -0.17 22.15 -28.68
C THR A 100 0.41 23.57 -28.81
N PRO A 101 -0.36 24.58 -29.25
CA PRO A 101 -1.75 24.48 -29.71
C PRO A 101 -1.88 24.24 -31.22
N SER A 102 -3.07 23.83 -31.66
CA SER A 102 -3.47 23.75 -33.07
C SER A 102 -2.59 22.83 -33.94
N LYS A 103 -2.04 21.76 -33.38
CA LYS A 103 -1.16 20.84 -34.10
C LYS A 103 -1.94 19.77 -34.83
N THR A 104 -1.56 19.52 -36.08
CA THR A 104 -2.28 18.63 -36.99
C THR A 104 -1.64 17.25 -37.05
N ALA A 105 -2.46 16.19 -37.05
CA ALA A 105 -2.06 14.81 -37.35
C ALA A 105 -3.02 14.16 -38.36
N ILE A 106 -2.50 13.55 -39.43
CA ILE A 106 -3.30 13.02 -40.54
C ILE A 106 -3.01 11.53 -40.80
N LEU A 107 -3.97 10.69 -40.42
CA LEU A 107 -4.00 9.27 -40.72
C LEU A 107 -4.76 9.02 -42.04
N GLU A 108 -4.09 8.47 -43.06
CA GLU A 108 -4.71 8.06 -44.33
C GLU A 108 -4.92 6.53 -44.39
N SER A 109 -6.10 6.11 -44.85
CA SER A 109 -6.48 4.71 -45.04
C SER A 109 -5.83 4.07 -46.28
N PRO A 110 -5.88 2.73 -46.39
CA PRO A 110 -5.76 2.04 -47.68
C PRO A 110 -6.80 2.56 -48.68
N CYS A 111 -6.59 2.34 -49.98
CA CYS A 111 -7.60 2.67 -50.97
C CYS A 111 -8.73 1.64 -51.00
N PHE A 112 -9.96 2.13 -51.16
CA PHE A 112 -11.19 1.39 -51.33
C PHE A 112 -11.70 1.53 -52.76
N ASN A 113 -12.14 0.42 -53.35
CA ASN A 113 -12.86 0.40 -54.62
C ASN A 113 -14.37 0.25 -54.34
N ILE A 114 -15.03 1.37 -54.07
CA ILE A 114 -16.45 1.41 -53.71
C ILE A 114 -17.40 1.35 -54.92
N SER A 115 -16.89 1.06 -56.13
CA SER A 115 -17.69 1.04 -57.36
C SER A 115 -18.83 0.00 -57.37
N ALA A 116 -18.75 -1.03 -56.53
CA ALA A 116 -19.77 -2.07 -56.36
C ALA A 116 -20.80 -1.78 -55.25
N LEU A 117 -20.68 -0.67 -54.52
CA LEU A 117 -21.57 -0.30 -53.41
C LEU A 117 -22.72 0.60 -53.91
N GLY A 118 -23.96 0.23 -53.58
CA GLY A 118 -25.16 0.98 -53.98
C GLY A 118 -25.52 2.13 -53.03
N THR A 119 -25.13 2.03 -51.75
CA THR A 119 -25.34 3.05 -50.70
C THR A 119 -24.07 3.22 -49.87
N PRO A 120 -22.94 3.61 -50.50
CA PRO A 120 -21.64 3.63 -49.83
C PRO A 120 -21.62 4.62 -48.66
N TYR A 121 -21.11 4.15 -47.52
CA TYR A 121 -20.98 4.95 -46.29
C TYR A 121 -19.68 4.64 -45.54
N LEU A 122 -19.34 5.56 -44.66
CA LEU A 122 -18.31 5.46 -43.63
C LEU A 122 -18.96 5.61 -42.25
N THR A 123 -18.62 4.73 -41.31
CA THR A 123 -18.76 4.99 -39.86
C THR A 123 -17.45 4.70 -39.15
N PHE A 124 -17.23 5.36 -38.03
CA PHE A 124 -16.04 5.17 -37.18
C PHE A 124 -16.41 5.52 -35.75
N TRP A 125 -15.62 5.06 -34.79
CA TRP A 125 -15.74 5.48 -33.40
C TRP A 125 -14.64 6.46 -33.06
N TYR A 126 -14.96 7.46 -32.25
CA TYR A 126 -14.03 8.48 -31.80
C TYR A 126 -14.20 8.77 -30.31
N HIS A 127 -13.11 9.19 -29.67
CA HIS A 127 -13.11 9.68 -28.29
C HIS A 127 -12.37 11.02 -28.25
N MET A 128 -12.96 11.98 -27.54
CA MET A 128 -12.44 13.35 -27.41
C MET A 128 -12.86 13.88 -26.03
N ARG A 129 -11.98 13.77 -25.03
CA ARG A 129 -12.26 14.22 -23.66
C ARG A 129 -11.32 15.36 -23.26
N GLY A 130 -11.83 16.44 -22.67
CA GLY A 130 -11.01 17.46 -22.03
C GLY A 130 -11.45 18.91 -22.25
N SER A 131 -11.17 19.77 -21.28
CA SER A 131 -11.57 21.18 -21.28
C SER A 131 -10.78 22.06 -22.28
N GLN A 132 -9.66 21.55 -22.81
CA GLN A 132 -8.80 22.21 -23.80
C GLN A 132 -8.90 21.53 -25.18
N MET A 133 -9.99 20.81 -25.44
CA MET A 133 -10.17 19.96 -26.62
C MET A 133 -10.14 20.72 -27.95
N GLY A 134 -9.43 20.16 -28.92
CA GLY A 134 -9.35 20.63 -30.29
C GLY A 134 -10.49 20.10 -31.16
N SER A 135 -10.15 19.56 -32.34
CA SER A 135 -11.13 19.07 -33.32
C SER A 135 -10.66 17.88 -34.15
N LEU A 136 -11.59 16.99 -34.49
CA LEU A 136 -11.38 15.86 -35.40
C LEU A 136 -12.14 16.12 -36.70
N HIS A 137 -11.51 15.86 -37.85
CA HIS A 137 -12.08 16.06 -39.18
C HIS A 137 -11.94 14.79 -40.03
N VAL A 138 -12.88 14.58 -40.95
CA VAL A 138 -12.76 13.58 -42.03
C VAL A 138 -12.65 14.28 -43.38
N ASP A 139 -11.57 13.97 -44.09
CA ASP A 139 -11.33 14.39 -45.48
C ASP A 139 -11.36 13.14 -46.40
N ILE A 140 -11.74 13.30 -47.67
CA ILE A 140 -11.78 12.21 -48.66
C ILE A 140 -10.83 12.50 -49.81
N ASN A 141 -10.00 11.52 -50.15
CA ASN A 141 -9.06 11.56 -51.28
C ASN A 141 -9.55 10.59 -52.38
N ALA A 142 -10.13 11.13 -53.46
CA ALA A 142 -10.61 10.36 -54.60
C ALA A 142 -9.66 10.53 -55.80
N ASN A 143 -8.99 9.45 -56.23
CA ASN A 143 -7.99 9.45 -57.31
C ASN A 143 -6.91 10.54 -57.19
N GLY A 144 -6.49 10.90 -55.97
CA GLY A 144 -5.49 11.94 -55.72
C GLY A 144 -6.06 13.35 -55.51
N THR A 145 -7.37 13.55 -55.65
CA THR A 145 -8.05 14.82 -55.34
C THR A 145 -8.64 14.78 -53.93
N VAL A 146 -8.17 15.68 -53.06
CA VAL A 146 -8.58 15.74 -51.65
C VAL A 146 -9.70 16.76 -51.45
N THR A 147 -10.80 16.33 -50.84
CA THR A 147 -11.90 17.18 -50.35
C THR A 147 -11.87 17.18 -48.83
N GLN A 148 -11.69 18.34 -48.20
CA GLN A 148 -11.54 18.46 -46.75
C GLN A 148 -12.84 18.82 -46.02
N GLY A 149 -12.92 18.47 -44.74
CA GLY A 149 -13.95 18.95 -43.81
C GLY A 149 -15.37 18.42 -44.08
N LEU A 150 -15.47 17.19 -44.59
CA LEU A 150 -16.76 16.57 -44.93
C LEU A 150 -17.54 16.08 -43.70
N TRP A 151 -16.82 15.84 -42.61
CA TRP A 151 -17.35 15.67 -41.26
C TRP A 151 -16.36 16.31 -40.28
N SER A 152 -16.85 16.91 -39.19
CA SER A 152 -16.00 17.37 -38.10
C SER A 152 -16.73 17.38 -36.75
N GLN A 153 -15.95 17.30 -35.68
CA GLN A 153 -16.39 17.50 -34.30
C GLN A 153 -15.33 18.29 -33.53
N SER A 154 -15.74 19.12 -32.57
CA SER A 154 -14.84 19.94 -31.75
C SER A 154 -15.31 20.07 -30.30
N GLY A 155 -14.39 20.42 -29.39
CA GLY A 155 -14.68 20.56 -27.97
C GLY A 155 -14.94 19.22 -27.26
N ASP A 156 -15.05 19.25 -25.93
CA ASP A 156 -15.23 18.05 -25.10
C ASP A 156 -16.47 17.25 -25.50
N GLN A 157 -16.29 15.94 -25.67
CA GLN A 157 -17.34 14.98 -26.01
C GLN A 157 -17.67 14.02 -24.87
N GLY A 158 -16.92 14.08 -23.77
CA GLY A 158 -17.07 13.18 -22.63
C GLY A 158 -16.40 11.83 -22.83
N ILE A 159 -16.46 11.00 -21.78
CA ILE A 159 -15.66 9.78 -21.58
C ILE A 159 -16.07 8.56 -22.42
N TYR A 160 -17.17 8.64 -23.16
CA TYR A 160 -17.68 7.51 -23.94
C TYR A 160 -17.26 7.64 -25.40
N TRP A 161 -16.81 6.52 -25.97
CA TRP A 161 -16.69 6.38 -27.42
C TRP A 161 -18.00 6.78 -28.11
N LYS A 162 -17.93 7.71 -29.06
CA LYS A 162 -19.05 8.15 -29.89
C LYS A 162 -18.87 7.68 -31.33
N GLN A 163 -19.97 7.48 -32.05
CA GLN A 163 -19.92 7.09 -33.45
C GLN A 163 -20.01 8.31 -34.37
N GLY A 164 -19.01 8.47 -35.24
CA GLY A 164 -19.04 9.39 -36.38
C GLY A 164 -19.51 8.67 -37.65
N TRP A 165 -20.07 9.42 -38.60
CA TRP A 165 -20.55 8.86 -39.86
C TRP A 165 -20.45 9.87 -41.01
N LEU A 166 -20.26 9.36 -42.23
CA LEU A 166 -20.21 10.16 -43.45
C LEU A 166 -20.82 9.38 -44.62
N SER A 167 -21.69 10.03 -45.39
CA SER A 167 -22.20 9.48 -46.65
C SER A 167 -21.12 9.55 -47.73
N LEU A 168 -20.78 8.41 -48.33
CA LEU A 168 -19.85 8.32 -49.45
C LEU A 168 -20.58 8.28 -50.81
N ALA A 169 -21.90 8.45 -50.82
CA ALA A 169 -22.70 8.50 -52.05
C ALA A 169 -22.21 9.52 -53.11
N PRO A 170 -21.68 10.71 -52.75
CA PRO A 170 -21.05 11.63 -53.72
C PRO A 170 -19.82 11.05 -54.44
N TYR A 171 -19.25 9.96 -53.92
CA TYR A 171 -18.08 9.25 -54.45
C TYR A 171 -18.44 7.86 -55.00
N ALA A 172 -19.74 7.56 -55.20
CA ALA A 172 -20.16 6.29 -55.80
C ALA A 172 -19.48 6.06 -57.18
N GLY A 173 -19.12 4.82 -57.47
CA GLY A 173 -18.37 4.46 -58.70
C GLY A 173 -16.84 4.62 -58.59
N GLN A 174 -16.30 5.23 -57.54
CA GLN A 174 -14.84 5.41 -57.39
C GLN A 174 -14.11 4.07 -57.12
N THR A 175 -13.02 3.85 -57.86
CA THR A 175 -12.18 2.64 -57.75
C THR A 175 -10.94 2.81 -56.87
N ASN A 176 -10.60 4.04 -56.51
CA ASN A 176 -9.47 4.40 -55.64
C ASN A 176 -9.85 5.62 -54.78
N LEU A 177 -10.59 5.35 -53.71
CA LEU A 177 -10.97 6.31 -52.68
C LEU A 177 -10.21 6.00 -51.38
N LYS A 178 -9.62 7.02 -50.75
CA LYS A 178 -9.02 6.93 -49.41
C LYS A 178 -9.71 7.89 -48.45
N ILE A 179 -9.75 7.50 -47.18
CA ILE A 179 -10.27 8.30 -46.07
C ILE A 179 -9.07 8.89 -45.32
N ARG A 180 -9.17 10.15 -44.90
CA ARG A 180 -8.19 10.80 -44.04
C ARG A 180 -8.87 11.27 -42.76
N PHE A 181 -8.31 10.88 -41.63
CA PHE A 181 -8.67 11.44 -40.33
C PHE A 181 -7.64 12.48 -39.94
N ARG A 182 -8.10 13.72 -39.80
CA ARG A 182 -7.26 14.87 -39.48
C ARG A 182 -7.65 15.40 -38.11
N ALA A 183 -6.86 15.05 -37.10
CA ALA A 183 -6.95 15.62 -35.76
C ALA A 183 -6.21 16.95 -35.72
N ILE A 184 -6.72 17.89 -34.94
CA ILE A 184 -6.10 19.17 -34.61
C ILE A 184 -6.18 19.33 -33.10
N THR A 185 -5.05 19.41 -32.40
CA THR A 185 -5.02 19.61 -30.94
C THR A 185 -5.51 21.02 -30.57
N GLY A 186 -6.08 21.16 -29.38
CA GLY A 186 -6.66 22.41 -28.89
C GLY A 186 -5.65 23.31 -28.18
N SER A 187 -6.04 23.93 -27.07
CA SER A 187 -5.27 25.01 -26.43
C SER A 187 -4.20 24.54 -25.44
N GLY A 188 -4.18 23.25 -25.07
CA GLY A 188 -3.25 22.67 -24.12
C GLY A 188 -3.44 21.17 -23.96
N GLN A 189 -2.75 20.57 -22.99
CA GLN A 189 -2.52 19.13 -22.82
C GLN A 189 -3.75 18.28 -22.45
N LEU A 190 -4.96 18.87 -22.40
CA LEU A 190 -6.23 18.16 -22.19
C LEU A 190 -7.00 18.06 -23.51
N SER A 191 -6.40 17.42 -24.52
CA SER A 191 -6.82 17.51 -25.92
C SER A 191 -6.59 16.25 -26.76
N ASP A 192 -6.51 15.06 -26.13
CA ASP A 192 -6.26 13.82 -26.86
C ASP A 192 -7.48 13.40 -27.69
N ILE A 193 -7.20 12.87 -28.88
CA ILE A 193 -8.22 12.45 -29.85
C ILE A 193 -7.92 11.00 -30.25
N ALA A 194 -8.88 10.10 -30.07
CA ALA A 194 -8.75 8.69 -30.44
C ALA A 194 -9.80 8.22 -31.45
N LEU A 195 -9.48 7.13 -32.16
CA LEU A 195 -10.26 6.50 -33.23
C LEU A 195 -10.22 4.97 -33.14
N ASP A 196 -11.37 4.33 -33.37
CA ASP A 196 -11.50 2.88 -33.48
C ASP A 196 -12.61 2.48 -34.48
N ASP A 197 -12.66 1.21 -34.88
CA ASP A 197 -13.71 0.57 -35.68
C ASP A 197 -14.13 1.36 -36.93
N VAL A 198 -13.16 1.64 -37.82
CA VAL A 198 -13.41 2.35 -39.08
C VAL A 198 -14.00 1.41 -40.12
N PHE A 199 -15.28 1.62 -40.43
CA PHE A 199 -16.11 0.78 -41.27
C PHE A 199 -16.45 1.46 -42.62
N VAL A 200 -16.37 0.70 -43.71
CA VAL A 200 -16.87 1.07 -45.05
C VAL A 200 -17.77 -0.03 -45.61
N GLY A 201 -18.94 0.31 -46.15
CA GLY A 201 -19.86 -0.67 -46.75
C GLY A 201 -21.15 -0.04 -47.32
N ASN A 202 -22.27 -0.76 -47.28
CA ASN A 202 -23.62 -0.24 -47.58
C ASN A 202 -24.43 -0.04 -46.28
N LEU A 203 -25.11 1.10 -46.10
CA LEU A 203 -26.03 1.36 -44.98
C LEU A 203 -27.36 1.92 -45.49
N THR A 204 -28.45 1.53 -44.83
CA THR A 204 -29.67 2.34 -44.78
C THR A 204 -29.72 3.01 -43.40
N PRO A 205 -29.61 4.35 -43.30
CA PRO A 205 -29.56 5.03 -42.01
C PRO A 205 -30.93 5.01 -41.32
N VAL A 206 -30.92 4.66 -40.04
CA VAL A 206 -32.06 4.69 -39.12
C VAL A 206 -31.68 5.59 -37.96
N PHE A 207 -32.23 6.80 -37.96
CA PHE A 207 -31.97 7.84 -36.96
C PHE A 207 -32.84 7.64 -35.71
N GLY A 208 -32.27 7.89 -34.53
CA GLY A 208 -32.99 7.86 -33.25
C GLY A 208 -32.03 7.85 -32.05
N CYS A 209 -32.48 7.33 -30.92
CA CYS A 209 -31.62 7.12 -29.76
C CYS A 209 -31.02 5.70 -29.75
N SER A 210 -29.68 5.59 -29.67
CA SER A 210 -28.95 4.33 -29.53
C SER A 210 -28.47 4.04 -28.10
N GLU A 211 -28.79 4.89 -27.14
CA GLU A 211 -28.43 4.70 -25.72
C GLU A 211 -29.47 3.83 -25.01
N THR A 212 -29.07 2.66 -24.53
CA THR A 212 -29.94 1.64 -23.92
C THR A 212 -30.67 2.08 -22.65
N THR A 213 -30.31 3.24 -22.09
CA THR A 213 -30.91 3.80 -20.87
C THR A 213 -32.03 4.83 -21.15
N ALA A 214 -32.31 5.13 -22.43
CA ALA A 214 -33.38 6.03 -22.85
C ALA A 214 -34.72 5.30 -23.04
N ALA A 215 -35.81 5.95 -22.67
CA ALA A 215 -37.18 5.48 -22.86
C ALA A 215 -37.58 5.32 -24.33
N ASN A 216 -36.90 6.03 -25.25
CA ASN A 216 -37.04 5.90 -26.70
C ASN A 216 -35.82 5.25 -27.38
N TYR A 217 -35.03 4.48 -26.63
CA TYR A 217 -34.00 3.60 -27.19
C TYR A 217 -34.59 2.69 -28.28
N SER A 218 -33.85 2.50 -29.38
CA SER A 218 -34.14 1.41 -30.31
C SER A 218 -32.88 0.74 -30.82
N ALA A 219 -32.82 -0.59 -30.69
CA ALA A 219 -31.76 -1.43 -31.25
C ALA A 219 -31.68 -1.41 -32.79
N SER A 220 -32.68 -0.85 -33.48
CA SER A 220 -32.63 -0.63 -34.94
C SER A 220 -31.91 0.66 -35.36
N VAL A 221 -31.62 1.56 -34.41
CA VAL A 221 -30.94 2.83 -34.68
C VAL A 221 -29.45 2.57 -34.91
N ASN A 222 -28.97 2.98 -36.09
CA ASN A 222 -27.56 2.91 -36.47
C ASN A 222 -26.92 4.30 -36.65
N VAL A 223 -27.68 5.37 -36.38
CA VAL A 223 -27.18 6.74 -36.28
C VAL A 223 -27.86 7.46 -35.10
N ASN A 224 -27.10 7.74 -34.03
CA ASN A 224 -27.62 8.54 -32.92
C ASN A 224 -27.81 10.00 -33.37
N ASN A 225 -29.01 10.55 -33.18
CA ASN A 225 -29.35 11.93 -33.54
C ASN A 225 -29.63 12.85 -32.33
N GLY A 226 -29.29 12.43 -31.11
CA GLY A 226 -29.48 13.22 -29.89
C GLY A 226 -30.92 13.26 -29.38
N SER A 227 -31.81 12.39 -29.87
CA SER A 227 -33.23 12.38 -29.48
C SER A 227 -33.55 11.63 -28.18
N CYS A 228 -32.56 11.20 -27.41
CA CYS A 228 -32.73 10.34 -26.24
C CYS A 228 -33.62 10.97 -25.14
N ASP A 229 -34.78 10.34 -24.90
CA ASP A 229 -35.75 10.70 -23.86
C ASP A 229 -35.48 9.88 -22.60
N TYR A 230 -35.32 10.55 -21.45
CA TYR A 230 -35.07 9.92 -20.15
C TYR A 230 -36.26 10.17 -19.23
N SER A 231 -37.39 9.53 -19.54
CA SER A 231 -38.71 9.84 -18.96
C SER A 231 -38.78 9.65 -17.44
N CYS A 232 -38.68 10.74 -16.69
CA CYS A 232 -39.13 10.82 -15.30
C CYS A 232 -40.63 11.17 -15.22
N PRO A 233 -41.33 10.82 -14.12
CA PRO A 233 -42.70 11.26 -13.89
C PRO A 233 -42.86 12.79 -13.93
N ALA A 234 -44.05 13.28 -14.29
CA ALA A 234 -44.33 14.71 -14.32
C ALA A 234 -44.05 15.38 -12.96
N GLY A 235 -43.30 16.49 -12.98
CA GLY A 235 -42.83 17.18 -11.77
C GLY A 235 -41.52 16.62 -11.16
N GLN A 236 -40.91 15.62 -11.79
CA GLN A 236 -39.60 15.07 -11.41
C GLN A 236 -38.55 15.28 -12.51
N LYS A 237 -37.28 15.27 -12.11
CA LYS A 237 -36.09 15.39 -12.97
C LYS A 237 -35.08 14.30 -12.62
N ARG A 238 -34.25 13.90 -13.59
CA ARG A 238 -33.28 12.80 -13.41
C ARG A 238 -32.01 13.30 -12.72
N VAL A 239 -31.62 12.65 -11.64
CA VAL A 239 -30.24 12.67 -11.12
C VAL A 239 -29.56 11.40 -11.61
N ARG A 240 -28.44 11.54 -12.33
CA ARG A 240 -27.57 10.42 -12.73
C ARG A 240 -26.27 10.55 -11.95
N ILE A 241 -25.86 9.47 -11.30
CA ILE A 241 -24.60 9.35 -10.57
C ILE A 241 -23.81 8.27 -11.30
N ASP A 242 -22.69 8.64 -11.92
CA ASP A 242 -21.73 7.68 -12.45
C ASP A 242 -20.61 7.51 -11.44
N ILE A 243 -20.32 6.27 -11.04
CA ILE A 243 -19.18 5.88 -10.23
C ILE A 243 -18.29 4.97 -11.08
N PHE A 244 -17.05 5.38 -11.29
CA PHE A 244 -15.96 4.56 -11.78
C PHE A 244 -15.07 4.31 -10.58
N HIS A 245 -14.92 3.05 -10.20
CA HIS A 245 -14.05 2.69 -9.09
C HIS A 245 -12.59 2.63 -9.56
N ASP A 246 -11.68 2.72 -8.59
CA ASP A 246 -10.31 2.26 -8.72
C ASP A 246 -10.25 0.72 -8.53
N SER A 247 -9.13 0.18 -8.04
CA SER A 247 -9.00 -1.25 -7.72
C SER A 247 -9.78 -1.69 -6.48
N TYR A 248 -10.35 -0.77 -5.68
CA TYR A 248 -10.99 -1.07 -4.39
C TYR A 248 -12.47 -0.63 -4.32
N PRO A 249 -13.34 -1.14 -5.20
CA PRO A 249 -14.76 -0.74 -5.27
C PRO A 249 -15.58 -1.00 -3.98
N GLY A 250 -15.07 -1.81 -3.05
CA GLY A 250 -15.71 -2.08 -1.76
C GLY A 250 -15.65 -0.91 -0.78
N GLU A 251 -14.74 0.04 -0.99
CA GLU A 251 -14.48 1.17 -0.10
C GLU A 251 -15.40 2.36 -0.45
N THR A 252 -15.86 2.42 -1.71
CA THR A 252 -16.73 3.48 -2.22
C THR A 252 -18.20 3.32 -1.80
N SER A 253 -18.78 4.36 -1.21
CA SER A 253 -20.24 4.47 -1.02
C SER A 253 -20.72 5.91 -1.26
N TRP A 254 -21.99 6.12 -1.58
CA TRP A 254 -22.54 7.46 -1.74
C TRP A 254 -23.98 7.58 -1.24
N THR A 255 -24.36 8.82 -0.91
CA THR A 255 -25.72 9.20 -0.51
C THR A 255 -26.15 10.46 -1.24
N LEU A 256 -27.42 10.52 -1.63
CA LEU A 256 -28.11 11.69 -2.14
C LEU A 256 -29.23 12.04 -1.16
N LYS A 257 -29.20 13.24 -0.58
CA LYS A 257 -30.13 13.70 0.46
C LYS A 257 -30.85 14.97 0.04
N ASN A 258 -32.04 15.19 0.57
CA ASN A 258 -32.73 16.47 0.55
C ASN A 258 -32.04 17.40 1.56
N ALA A 259 -31.44 18.48 1.07
CA ALA A 259 -30.63 19.38 1.89
C ALA A 259 -31.44 20.11 2.98
N SER A 260 -32.72 20.37 2.72
CA SER A 260 -33.60 21.13 3.62
C SER A 260 -34.21 20.27 4.75
N THR A 261 -34.16 18.95 4.64
CA THR A 261 -34.77 18.01 5.61
C THR A 261 -33.83 16.92 6.13
N GLY A 262 -32.64 16.79 5.54
CA GLY A 262 -31.69 15.71 5.81
C GLY A 262 -32.12 14.33 5.30
N ALA A 263 -33.32 14.19 4.74
CA ALA A 263 -33.88 12.90 4.31
C ALA A 263 -33.10 12.31 3.12
N THR A 264 -32.67 11.05 3.23
CA THR A 264 -32.02 10.33 2.13
C THR A 264 -33.00 10.06 1.00
N LEU A 265 -32.70 10.56 -0.20
CA LEU A 265 -33.44 10.36 -1.43
C LEU A 265 -32.96 9.09 -2.16
N ALA A 266 -31.65 8.82 -2.11
CA ALA A 266 -31.03 7.60 -2.63
C ALA A 266 -29.66 7.36 -1.96
N SER A 267 -29.15 6.14 -2.07
CA SER A 267 -27.78 5.77 -1.69
C SER A 267 -27.34 4.53 -2.47
N GLY A 268 -26.04 4.31 -2.61
CA GLY A 268 -25.50 3.14 -3.29
C GLY A 268 -23.99 3.05 -3.17
N THR A 269 -23.40 2.04 -3.81
CA THR A 269 -21.94 1.91 -3.97
C THR A 269 -21.53 2.14 -5.43
N THR A 270 -22.33 1.68 -6.39
CA THR A 270 -22.08 1.81 -7.84
C THR A 270 -22.83 2.99 -8.48
N SER A 271 -22.59 3.21 -9.78
CA SER A 271 -23.41 4.09 -10.64
C SER A 271 -24.91 3.83 -10.49
N SER A 272 -25.72 4.89 -10.58
CA SER A 272 -27.18 4.83 -10.46
C SER A 272 -27.89 6.01 -11.15
N SER A 273 -29.20 5.90 -11.35
CA SER A 273 -30.05 6.94 -11.94
C SER A 273 -31.40 6.96 -11.25
N ILE A 274 -31.77 8.10 -10.66
CA ILE A 274 -32.98 8.29 -9.85
C ILE A 274 -33.76 9.51 -10.36
N CYS A 275 -35.09 9.44 -10.32
CA CYS A 275 -35.95 10.62 -10.51
C CYS A 275 -36.25 11.27 -9.15
N VAL A 276 -36.01 12.57 -9.05
CA VAL A 276 -36.25 13.39 -7.84
C VAL A 276 -37.25 14.50 -8.14
N PRO A 277 -38.05 15.00 -7.16
CA PRO A 277 -38.94 16.14 -7.39
C PRO A 277 -38.13 17.37 -7.84
N GLN A 278 -38.57 18.02 -8.92
CA GLN A 278 -37.75 18.96 -9.69
C GLN A 278 -37.22 20.17 -8.90
N ASN A 279 -37.91 20.57 -7.83
CA ASN A 279 -37.56 21.72 -6.99
C ASN A 279 -36.78 21.31 -5.71
N THR A 280 -36.30 20.08 -5.62
CA THR A 280 -35.59 19.58 -4.42
C THR A 280 -34.16 20.12 -4.40
N CYS A 281 -33.82 20.86 -3.35
CA CYS A 281 -32.44 21.20 -3.01
C CYS A 281 -31.75 19.94 -2.45
N MET A 282 -30.60 19.58 -3.03
CA MET A 282 -29.96 18.28 -2.84
C MET A 282 -28.52 18.38 -2.38
N VAL A 283 -28.11 17.41 -1.57
CA VAL A 283 -26.72 17.14 -1.19
C VAL A 283 -26.35 15.76 -1.70
N PHE A 284 -25.32 15.67 -2.55
CA PHE A 284 -24.67 14.39 -2.86
C PHE A 284 -23.36 14.31 -2.09
N ARG A 285 -23.16 13.20 -1.39
CA ARG A 285 -21.93 12.86 -0.68
C ARG A 285 -21.43 11.51 -1.18
N ILE A 286 -20.20 11.47 -1.67
CA ILE A 286 -19.46 10.23 -1.86
C ILE A 286 -18.51 10.04 -0.68
N ASN A 287 -18.33 8.81 -0.24
CA ASN A 287 -17.44 8.42 0.85
C ASN A 287 -16.51 7.33 0.34
N ASP A 288 -15.33 7.31 0.91
CA ASP A 288 -14.34 6.28 0.77
C ASP A 288 -13.95 5.82 2.17
N SER A 289 -14.01 4.51 2.45
CA SER A 289 -13.86 4.02 3.83
C SER A 289 -12.44 3.99 4.35
N VAL A 290 -11.43 4.13 3.48
CA VAL A 290 -10.01 4.12 3.85
C VAL A 290 -9.42 5.54 3.85
N GLY A 291 -9.92 6.41 3.00
CA GLY A 291 -9.62 7.84 3.01
C GLY A 291 -8.50 8.27 2.08
N ASP A 292 -8.03 7.38 1.18
CA ASP A 292 -7.23 7.73 0.01
C ASP A 292 -8.10 8.22 -1.17
N GLY A 293 -9.42 7.99 -1.10
CA GLY A 293 -10.38 8.42 -2.11
C GLY A 293 -10.33 7.53 -3.35
N ILE A 294 -11.34 7.65 -4.22
CA ILE A 294 -11.46 6.75 -5.37
C ILE A 294 -10.49 7.06 -6.52
N TRP A 295 -9.63 8.07 -6.38
CA TRP A 295 -8.63 8.42 -7.39
C TRP A 295 -7.24 8.37 -6.76
N HIS A 296 -6.41 7.41 -7.19
CA HIS A 296 -5.04 7.29 -6.70
C HIS A 296 -4.06 6.87 -7.81
N ASN A 297 -2.86 7.48 -7.82
CA ASN A 297 -1.84 7.29 -8.86
C ASN A 297 -1.34 5.84 -9.01
N THR A 298 -1.50 5.02 -7.96
CA THR A 298 -1.00 3.63 -7.88
C THR A 298 -2.14 2.60 -7.94
N TYR A 299 -3.37 2.98 -7.54
CA TYR A 299 -4.46 2.02 -7.31
C TYR A 299 -5.62 2.14 -8.29
N GLY A 300 -5.69 3.23 -9.06
CA GLY A 300 -6.63 3.38 -10.14
C GLY A 300 -7.21 4.79 -10.18
N TYR A 301 -7.56 5.22 -11.39
CA TYR A 301 -8.09 6.55 -11.65
C TYR A 301 -9.63 6.55 -11.56
N GLY A 302 -10.17 6.01 -10.48
CA GLY A 302 -11.61 6.05 -10.22
C GLY A 302 -12.09 7.49 -10.07
N GLN A 303 -13.32 7.73 -10.50
CA GLN A 303 -13.91 9.06 -10.64
C GLN A 303 -15.42 8.97 -10.49
N TYR A 304 -16.05 10.05 -10.05
CA TYR A 304 -17.50 10.13 -10.02
C TYR A 304 -18.01 11.37 -10.77
N PHE A 305 -19.24 11.26 -11.27
CA PHE A 305 -19.96 12.34 -11.96
C PHE A 305 -21.40 12.40 -11.44
N VAL A 306 -21.87 13.59 -11.08
CA VAL A 306 -23.26 13.84 -10.69
C VAL A 306 -23.88 14.76 -11.73
N TRP A 307 -24.93 14.28 -12.38
CA TRP A 307 -25.69 15.02 -13.40
C TRP A 307 -27.11 15.29 -12.92
N PHE A 308 -27.65 16.45 -13.26
CA PHE A 308 -29.06 16.80 -13.06
C PHE A 308 -29.67 17.21 -14.40
N ASP A 309 -30.69 16.47 -14.85
CA ASP A 309 -31.40 16.67 -16.12
C ASP A 309 -30.48 16.80 -17.36
N GLY A 310 -29.33 16.11 -17.33
CA GLY A 310 -28.32 16.15 -18.40
C GLY A 310 -27.22 17.21 -18.24
N ALA A 311 -27.34 18.14 -17.28
CA ALA A 311 -26.27 19.05 -16.91
C ALA A 311 -25.31 18.40 -15.88
N LEU A 312 -23.99 18.56 -16.07
CA LEU A 312 -23.00 18.12 -15.09
C LEU A 312 -22.99 19.08 -13.89
N MET A 313 -23.27 18.56 -12.69
CA MET A 313 -23.30 19.34 -11.45
C MET A 313 -21.99 19.24 -10.68
N LYS A 314 -21.33 18.08 -10.71
CA LYS A 314 -20.05 17.83 -10.05
C LYS A 314 -19.33 16.66 -10.73
N GLN A 315 -18.01 16.77 -10.81
CA GLN A 315 -17.09 15.67 -11.04
C GLN A 315 -16.05 15.69 -9.91
N GLY A 316 -15.57 14.52 -9.50
CA GLY A 316 -14.52 14.37 -8.51
C GLY A 316 -13.91 12.97 -8.51
N GLY A 317 -13.07 12.69 -7.52
CA GLY A 317 -12.41 11.39 -7.34
C GLY A 317 -11.29 11.45 -6.31
N GLN A 318 -10.49 12.52 -6.34
CA GLN A 318 -9.45 12.79 -5.34
C GLN A 318 -10.08 13.54 -4.16
N PHE A 319 -10.29 12.84 -3.05
CA PHE A 319 -10.78 13.35 -1.78
C PHE A 319 -10.27 12.44 -0.65
N GLY A 320 -10.47 12.83 0.61
CA GLY A 320 -10.12 11.99 1.76
C GLY A 320 -11.16 10.89 2.00
N SER A 321 -11.68 10.80 3.23
CA SER A 321 -12.78 9.87 3.56
C SER A 321 -14.15 10.22 2.94
N PHE A 322 -14.35 11.45 2.45
CA PHE A 322 -15.54 11.83 1.69
C PHE A 322 -15.37 13.12 0.88
N GLU A 323 -16.24 13.29 -0.12
CA GLU A 323 -16.50 14.58 -0.78
C GLU A 323 -18.00 14.84 -0.82
N GLU A 324 -18.41 16.09 -0.59
CA GLU A 324 -19.82 16.50 -0.58
C GLU A 324 -20.07 17.69 -1.50
N THR A 325 -21.19 17.68 -2.24
CA THR A 325 -21.62 18.74 -3.15
C THR A 325 -23.10 19.03 -3.00
N THR A 326 -23.47 20.31 -3.05
CA THR A 326 -24.85 20.78 -2.92
C THR A 326 -25.33 21.38 -4.24
N PHE A 327 -26.49 20.98 -4.74
CA PHE A 327 -27.00 21.38 -6.04
C PHE A 327 -28.53 21.46 -6.12
N ASN A 328 -29.05 22.15 -7.13
CA ASN A 328 -30.47 22.48 -7.32
C ASN A 328 -31.10 23.25 -6.13
N CYS A 329 -30.30 24.11 -5.47
CA CYS A 329 -30.67 24.84 -4.28
C CYS A 329 -30.95 26.33 -4.55
N PRO A 330 -31.80 26.99 -3.74
CA PRO A 330 -32.05 28.42 -3.88
C PRO A 330 -30.79 29.24 -3.56
N ALA A 331 -30.72 30.46 -4.12
CA ALA A 331 -29.59 31.35 -3.92
C ALA A 331 -29.44 31.72 -2.43
N GLY A 332 -28.20 31.60 -1.93
CA GLY A 332 -27.85 31.80 -0.53
C GLY A 332 -28.05 30.59 0.39
N PHE A 333 -28.38 29.40 -0.13
CA PHE A 333 -28.54 28.19 0.69
C PHE A 333 -27.21 27.68 1.26
N ALA A 334 -26.19 27.60 0.43
CA ALA A 334 -24.82 27.24 0.79
C ALA A 334 -23.83 28.30 0.29
N CYS A 335 -22.60 28.29 0.81
CA CYS A 335 -21.53 29.20 0.40
C CYS A 335 -21.31 29.26 -1.12
N SER A 336 -21.36 28.11 -1.81
CA SER A 336 -21.22 28.01 -3.27
C SER A 336 -22.36 28.69 -4.05
N THR A 337 -23.48 28.96 -3.39
CA THR A 337 -24.67 29.62 -3.94
C THR A 337 -24.90 31.03 -3.38
N ALA A 338 -23.93 31.57 -2.62
CA ALA A 338 -24.07 32.80 -1.86
C ALA A 338 -24.54 34.00 -2.72
N VAL A 339 -25.47 34.81 -2.17
CA VAL A 339 -26.05 35.95 -2.87
C VAL A 339 -25.06 37.14 -2.86
N PRO A 340 -24.62 37.65 -4.02
CA PRO A 340 -23.71 38.79 -4.05
C PRO A 340 -24.42 40.09 -3.62
N ILE A 341 -23.79 40.83 -2.70
CA ILE A 341 -24.20 42.16 -2.26
C ILE A 341 -23.26 43.19 -2.87
N THR A 342 -23.82 44.04 -3.73
CA THR A 342 -23.11 45.24 -4.23
C THR A 342 -23.08 46.30 -3.13
N LEU A 343 -21.89 46.61 -2.62
CA LEU A 343 -21.68 47.70 -1.68
C LEU A 343 -21.74 49.07 -2.40
N ALA A 344 -22.34 50.06 -1.75
CA ALA A 344 -22.39 51.43 -2.28
C ALA A 344 -20.99 52.07 -2.37
N SER A 345 -20.79 52.95 -3.35
CA SER A 345 -19.57 53.73 -3.47
C SER A 345 -19.35 54.64 -2.25
N LEU A 346 -18.08 54.79 -1.86
CA LEU A 346 -17.69 55.61 -0.71
C LEU A 346 -17.79 57.10 -1.02
N THR A 347 -18.35 57.85 -0.08
CA THR A 347 -18.59 59.30 -0.20
C THR A 347 -17.48 60.16 0.41
N GLY A 348 -16.54 59.55 1.14
CA GLY A 348 -15.51 60.24 1.92
C GLY A 348 -16.00 60.77 3.29
N ILE A 349 -17.28 60.59 3.61
CA ILE A 349 -17.87 60.85 4.93
C ILE A 349 -18.11 59.49 5.60
N TYR A 350 -17.71 59.35 6.86
CA TYR A 350 -17.85 58.12 7.64
C TYR A 350 -18.30 58.42 9.08
N PRO A 351 -19.05 57.52 9.75
CA PRO A 351 -19.47 56.20 9.28
C PRO A 351 -20.51 56.24 8.15
N GLN A 352 -20.40 55.33 7.18
CA GLN A 352 -21.29 55.22 6.02
C GLN A 352 -21.85 53.80 5.89
N THR A 353 -23.17 53.63 5.96
CA THR A 353 -23.81 52.37 5.58
C THR A 353 -23.64 52.12 4.08
N LEU A 354 -22.98 51.02 3.73
CA LEU A 354 -22.71 50.63 2.34
C LEU A 354 -23.79 49.69 1.77
N ALA A 355 -24.38 48.86 2.63
CA ALA A 355 -25.49 47.98 2.27
C ALA A 355 -26.38 47.71 3.49
N THR A 356 -27.64 47.35 3.23
CA THR A 356 -28.55 46.76 4.21
C THR A 356 -29.38 45.70 3.49
N ALA A 357 -29.48 44.51 4.08
CA ALA A 357 -30.14 43.36 3.49
C ALA A 357 -30.91 42.57 4.55
N THR A 358 -31.89 41.79 4.11
CA THR A 358 -32.72 40.96 4.98
C THR A 358 -32.69 39.51 4.47
N THR A 359 -32.48 38.54 5.36
CA THR A 359 -32.54 37.12 4.99
C THR A 359 -33.97 36.69 4.64
N THR A 360 -34.09 35.72 3.74
CA THR A 360 -35.37 35.06 3.41
C THR A 360 -35.45 33.63 3.95
N MET A 361 -34.43 33.19 4.69
CA MET A 361 -34.28 31.87 5.29
C MET A 361 -33.69 32.01 6.71
N LEU A 362 -33.86 30.96 7.54
CA LEU A 362 -33.34 30.89 8.91
C LEU A 362 -31.84 31.21 8.98
N GLU A 363 -31.09 30.71 8.00
CA GLU A 363 -29.72 31.11 7.72
C GLU A 363 -29.55 31.34 6.21
N GLN A 364 -28.74 32.34 5.83
CA GLN A 364 -28.49 32.64 4.43
C GLN A 364 -27.06 33.14 4.19
N TRP A 365 -26.51 32.71 3.06
CA TRP A 365 -25.17 33.07 2.57
C TRP A 365 -25.19 34.22 1.59
N TYR A 366 -24.26 35.14 1.79
CA TYR A 366 -23.97 36.28 0.94
C TYR A 366 -22.49 36.36 0.61
N THR A 367 -22.13 37.11 -0.43
CA THR A 367 -20.76 37.55 -0.68
C THR A 367 -20.72 39.07 -0.79
N PHE A 368 -19.62 39.68 -0.36
CA PHE A 368 -19.36 41.10 -0.56
C PHE A 368 -17.86 41.35 -0.74
N THR A 369 -17.52 42.47 -1.37
CA THR A 369 -16.14 42.91 -1.57
C THR A 369 -15.98 44.33 -1.02
N PRO A 370 -15.21 44.53 0.06
CA PRO A 370 -14.85 45.85 0.58
C PRO A 370 -14.31 46.76 -0.53
N PRO A 371 -14.89 47.96 -0.77
CA PRO A 371 -14.43 48.85 -1.84
C PRO A 371 -13.02 49.44 -1.62
N GLN A 372 -12.54 49.51 -0.37
CA GLN A 372 -11.16 49.86 -0.02
C GLN A 372 -10.75 49.28 1.33
N THR A 373 -9.45 49.19 1.62
CA THR A 373 -8.98 48.75 2.95
C THR A 373 -9.38 49.76 4.02
N GLY A 374 -9.98 49.29 5.11
CA GLY A 374 -10.44 50.15 6.20
C GLY A 374 -11.18 49.37 7.28
N GLN A 375 -11.79 50.12 8.20
CA GLN A 375 -12.61 49.61 9.30
C GLN A 375 -14.04 49.38 8.83
N TYR A 376 -14.54 48.16 9.04
CA TYR A 376 -15.91 47.77 8.70
C TYR A 376 -16.65 47.25 9.93
N GLN A 377 -17.92 47.63 10.04
CA GLN A 377 -18.86 47.08 11.00
C GLN A 377 -19.96 46.32 10.24
N ILE A 378 -20.13 45.04 10.54
CA ILE A 378 -21.24 44.23 10.06
C ILE A 378 -22.13 44.00 11.27
N THR A 379 -23.38 44.47 11.22
CA THR A 379 -24.22 44.56 12.41
C THR A 379 -25.67 44.18 12.12
N THR A 380 -26.27 43.49 13.08
CA THR A 380 -27.72 43.25 13.17
C THR A 380 -28.40 44.15 14.21
N CYS A 381 -27.61 44.85 15.04
CA CYS A 381 -28.06 45.57 16.23
C CYS A 381 -29.14 46.61 15.93
N GLY A 382 -30.17 46.66 16.79
CA GLY A 382 -31.26 47.63 16.71
C GLY A 382 -32.21 47.43 15.52
N SER A 383 -31.93 46.48 14.63
CA SER A 383 -32.75 46.15 13.47
C SER A 383 -33.58 44.87 13.65
N ASN A 384 -33.34 44.12 14.71
CA ASN A 384 -33.98 42.83 15.01
C ASN A 384 -34.47 42.75 16.47
N ALA A 385 -35.17 41.67 16.80
CA ALA A 385 -35.71 41.42 18.14
C ALA A 385 -35.44 39.99 18.67
N CYS A 386 -34.56 39.23 18.02
CA CYS A 386 -34.17 37.86 18.36
C CYS A 386 -32.66 37.74 18.59
N ASP A 387 -32.22 36.56 19.05
CA ASP A 387 -30.82 36.12 19.11
C ASP A 387 -30.29 35.89 17.69
N THR A 388 -29.52 36.84 17.16
CA THR A 388 -28.95 36.82 15.80
C THR A 388 -27.47 36.45 15.82
N ARG A 389 -27.00 35.83 14.73
CA ARG A 389 -25.60 35.37 14.58
C ARG A 389 -25.01 35.83 13.26
N LEU A 390 -23.73 36.22 13.29
CA LEU A 390 -22.96 36.65 12.12
C LEU A 390 -21.68 35.82 12.02
N TRP A 391 -21.37 35.31 10.82
CA TRP A 391 -20.11 34.66 10.53
C TRP A 391 -19.55 35.14 9.21
N ILE A 392 -18.31 35.61 9.23
CA ILE A 392 -17.59 36.16 8.08
C ILE A 392 -16.42 35.24 7.76
N TYR A 393 -16.22 34.92 6.48
CA TYR A 393 -15.17 34.03 6.00
C TYR A 393 -14.40 34.71 4.85
N ASP A 394 -13.08 34.78 4.96
CA ASP A 394 -12.14 35.23 3.92
C ASP A 394 -11.68 34.06 3.00
N MET A 395 -11.80 32.83 3.48
CA MET A 395 -11.41 31.60 2.76
C MET A 395 -12.43 31.11 1.71
N ALA A 396 -11.99 30.23 0.81
CA ALA A 396 -12.83 29.63 -0.23
C ALA A 396 -13.89 28.66 0.36
N CYS A 397 -15.02 28.46 -0.33
CA CYS A 397 -16.14 27.68 0.21
C CYS A 397 -15.80 26.22 0.56
N GLY A 398 -14.84 25.60 -0.13
CA GLY A 398 -14.38 24.23 0.18
C GLY A 398 -13.46 24.13 1.40
N SER A 399 -12.99 25.27 1.93
CA SER A 399 -12.12 25.36 3.10
C SER A 399 -12.86 25.73 4.38
N ILE A 400 -14.15 26.08 4.29
CA ILE A 400 -14.95 26.53 5.44
C ILE A 400 -15.42 25.31 6.25
N VAL A 401 -15.01 25.26 7.51
CA VAL A 401 -15.63 24.41 8.53
C VAL A 401 -16.86 25.12 9.09
N LEU A 402 -18.03 24.49 8.99
CA LEU A 402 -19.29 25.06 9.49
C LEU A 402 -19.55 24.67 10.94
N SER A 403 -19.66 25.69 11.80
CA SER A 403 -20.11 25.58 13.19
C SER A 403 -21.47 26.26 13.39
N SER A 404 -21.98 26.22 14.62
CA SER A 404 -23.09 27.07 15.09
C SER A 404 -22.66 28.05 16.19
N GLY A 405 -21.47 27.87 16.78
CA GLY A 405 -20.77 28.87 17.59
C GLY A 405 -19.86 29.73 16.71
N VAL A 406 -18.77 30.28 17.25
CA VAL A 406 -17.82 31.13 16.52
C VAL A 406 -16.78 30.35 15.70
N GLU A 407 -16.68 29.03 15.86
CA GLU A 407 -15.53 28.25 15.37
C GLU A 407 -15.44 28.22 13.84
N GLY A 408 -14.24 28.44 13.30
CA GLY A 408 -13.95 28.34 11.85
C GLY A 408 -14.35 29.56 11.00
N ALA A 409 -14.98 30.57 11.59
CA ALA A 409 -15.23 31.86 10.95
C ALA A 409 -14.06 32.82 11.19
N THR A 410 -13.65 33.55 10.15
CA THR A 410 -12.62 34.60 10.20
C THR A 410 -12.94 35.66 11.24
N PHE A 411 -14.21 36.07 11.29
CA PHE A 411 -14.77 36.92 12.33
C PHE A 411 -16.20 36.42 12.60
N ALA A 412 -16.60 36.34 13.87
CA ALA A 412 -17.96 35.97 14.23
C ALA A 412 -18.46 36.74 15.45
N ASP A 413 -19.77 36.78 15.59
CA ASP A 413 -20.45 37.10 16.84
C ASP A 413 -21.70 36.22 16.94
N ASP A 414 -21.80 35.48 18.03
CA ASP A 414 -22.84 34.48 18.27
C ASP A 414 -23.68 34.76 19.52
N ASN A 415 -23.70 36.03 20.01
CA ASN A 415 -24.48 36.63 21.12
C ASN A 415 -23.60 37.35 22.19
N ASP A 416 -22.31 37.60 21.90
CA ASP A 416 -21.32 38.10 22.87
C ASP A 416 -20.71 39.47 22.50
N GLY A 417 -20.86 39.97 21.26
CA GLY A 417 -20.22 41.20 20.75
C GLY A 417 -20.77 42.54 21.26
N GLY A 418 -21.52 42.54 22.36
CA GLY A 418 -21.73 43.74 23.17
C GLY A 418 -22.91 44.65 22.79
N CYS A 419 -23.85 44.23 21.93
CA CYS A 419 -25.11 44.97 21.67
C CYS A 419 -26.38 44.30 22.22
N GLY A 420 -26.23 43.46 23.24
CA GLY A 420 -27.32 42.65 23.80
C GLY A 420 -27.48 41.36 23.00
N ILE A 421 -28.72 40.92 22.75
CA ILE A 421 -28.98 39.65 22.05
C ILE A 421 -28.69 39.66 20.53
N GLN A 422 -27.98 40.66 20.02
CA GLN A 422 -27.77 40.83 18.59
C GLN A 422 -26.29 40.84 18.26
N ALA A 423 -25.95 40.33 17.09
CA ALA A 423 -24.58 40.21 16.63
C ALA A 423 -24.04 41.50 15.97
N VAL A 424 -22.81 41.85 16.30
CA VAL A 424 -21.97 42.88 15.65
C VAL A 424 -20.50 42.45 15.57
N VAL A 425 -19.96 42.51 14.36
CA VAL A 425 -18.54 42.31 14.06
C VAL A 425 -17.92 43.65 13.68
N ASN A 426 -16.83 44.03 14.33
CA ASN A 426 -15.97 45.15 13.92
C ASN A 426 -14.61 44.58 13.47
N ALA A 427 -14.22 44.82 12.22
CA ALA A 427 -12.96 44.31 11.69
C ALA A 427 -12.28 45.27 10.71
N ASN A 428 -10.94 45.26 10.69
CA ASN A 428 -10.15 45.84 9.62
C ASN A 428 -10.19 44.87 8.43
N MET A 429 -10.76 45.27 7.29
CA MET A 429 -10.88 44.41 6.11
C MET A 429 -10.09 44.96 4.92
N PRO A 430 -9.33 44.13 4.18
CA PRO A 430 -8.63 44.55 2.96
C PRO A 430 -9.60 44.86 1.80
N GLY A 431 -9.31 45.93 1.07
CA GLY A 431 -10.04 46.32 -0.13
C GLY A 431 -9.86 45.33 -1.28
N GLY A 432 -10.92 45.05 -2.01
CA GLY A 432 -10.89 44.12 -3.16
C GLY A 432 -10.96 42.63 -2.79
N THR A 433 -10.87 42.27 -1.50
CA THR A 433 -10.98 40.87 -1.04
C THR A 433 -12.42 40.39 -1.03
N LEU A 434 -12.69 39.18 -1.53
CA LEU A 434 -14.02 38.59 -1.52
C LEU A 434 -14.31 37.92 -0.17
N HIS A 435 -15.17 38.52 0.64
CA HIS A 435 -15.69 37.91 1.86
C HIS A 435 -17.01 37.18 1.61
N ARG A 436 -17.21 36.09 2.34
CA ARG A 436 -18.47 35.36 2.45
C ARG A 436 -19.08 35.68 3.81
N LEU A 437 -20.38 35.92 3.85
CA LEU A 437 -21.13 36.25 5.06
C LEU A 437 -22.28 35.25 5.20
N ARG A 438 -22.30 34.50 6.29
CA ARG A 438 -23.47 33.74 6.74
C ARG A 438 -24.16 34.56 7.81
N VAL A 439 -25.47 34.76 7.65
CA VAL A 439 -26.32 35.45 8.63
C VAL A 439 -27.38 34.46 9.09
N GLY A 440 -27.59 34.37 10.41
CA GLY A 440 -28.56 33.45 10.99
C GLY A 440 -29.17 33.96 12.30
N HIS A 441 -30.01 33.13 12.91
CA HIS A 441 -30.54 33.38 14.25
C HIS A 441 -30.79 32.06 15.01
N ASN A 442 -30.81 32.14 16.33
CA ASN A 442 -31.15 31.01 17.19
C ASN A 442 -32.65 30.70 17.06
N THR A 443 -32.96 29.49 16.57
CA THR A 443 -34.34 29.02 16.34
C THR A 443 -35.13 28.79 17.63
N ALA A 444 -34.48 28.72 18.79
CA ALA A 444 -35.14 28.65 20.09
C ALA A 444 -35.70 29.99 20.57
N THR A 445 -35.33 31.12 19.93
CA THR A 445 -35.83 32.45 20.31
C THR A 445 -37.00 32.92 19.45
N VAL A 446 -38.04 33.44 20.11
CA VAL A 446 -39.27 33.92 19.45
C VAL A 446 -39.08 35.36 19.00
N GLY A 447 -39.14 35.64 17.70
CA GLY A 447 -39.20 37.02 17.21
C GLY A 447 -38.96 37.23 15.70
N CYS A 448 -38.03 36.50 15.09
CA CYS A 448 -37.57 36.79 13.72
C CYS A 448 -38.17 35.92 12.61
N GLY A 449 -38.90 34.85 12.94
CA GLY A 449 -39.47 33.94 11.95
C GLY A 449 -38.38 33.21 11.15
N SER A 450 -38.11 33.70 9.93
CA SER A 450 -37.01 33.26 9.07
C SER A 450 -36.31 34.43 8.38
N THR A 451 -36.29 35.60 9.02
CA THR A 451 -35.78 36.85 8.46
C THR A 451 -34.93 37.63 9.46
N VAL A 452 -33.68 37.92 9.13
CA VAL A 452 -32.76 38.77 9.90
C VAL A 452 -32.31 39.92 9.02
N THR A 453 -32.41 41.16 9.51
CA THR A 453 -31.91 42.35 8.80
C THR A 453 -30.52 42.72 9.32
N PHE A 454 -29.59 43.00 8.41
CA PHE A 454 -28.22 43.39 8.76
C PHE A 454 -27.73 44.52 7.87
N SER A 455 -26.75 45.28 8.36
CA SER A 455 -26.09 46.37 7.65
C SER A 455 -24.59 46.13 7.59
N ILE A 456 -23.98 46.54 6.48
CA ILE A 456 -22.52 46.62 6.30
C ILE A 456 -22.17 48.12 6.28
N ILE A 457 -21.33 48.56 7.22
CA ILE A 457 -21.02 49.97 7.49
C ILE A 457 -19.51 50.16 7.40
N TYR A 458 -19.07 51.17 6.65
CA TYR A 458 -17.68 51.61 6.64
C TYR A 458 -17.45 52.68 7.71
N LEU A 459 -16.54 52.43 8.66
CA LEU A 459 -16.25 53.33 9.77
C LEU A 459 -15.15 54.35 9.46
N GLY A 460 -14.25 54.03 8.51
CA GLY A 460 -13.14 54.90 8.11
C GLY A 460 -11.90 54.12 7.64
N PRO A 461 -10.85 54.81 7.15
CA PRO A 461 -9.58 54.17 6.82
C PRO A 461 -8.83 53.75 8.10
N VAL A 462 -8.04 52.66 8.03
CA VAL A 462 -7.14 52.29 9.13
C VAL A 462 -6.00 53.30 9.16
N THR A 463 -5.79 53.93 10.33
CA THR A 463 -4.70 54.87 10.57
C THR A 463 -3.64 54.19 11.43
N GLY A 464 -2.40 54.11 10.95
CA GLY A 464 -1.32 53.42 11.67
C GLY A 464 0.05 53.69 11.04
N CYS A 465 1.10 53.03 11.57
CA CYS A 465 2.41 53.14 10.94
C CYS A 465 2.51 52.18 9.75
N MET A 466 2.65 52.74 8.54
CA MET A 466 2.73 51.98 7.29
C MET A 466 4.15 51.46 6.96
N ASN A 467 5.13 51.60 7.85
CA ASN A 467 6.51 51.23 7.57
C ASN A 467 6.87 49.85 8.16
N PRO A 468 7.19 48.83 7.34
CA PRO A 468 7.43 47.46 7.81
C PRO A 468 8.71 47.26 8.63
N VAL A 469 9.61 48.25 8.72
CA VAL A 469 10.77 48.20 9.65
C VAL A 469 10.54 48.97 10.97
N SER A 470 9.31 49.39 11.23
CA SER A 470 8.88 49.94 12.52
C SER A 470 8.41 48.83 13.46
N CYS A 471 8.61 49.00 14.77
CA CYS A 471 8.18 48.05 15.79
C CYS A 471 6.66 48.08 16.06
N ASN A 472 5.97 49.13 15.60
CA ASN A 472 4.52 49.28 15.63
C ASN A 472 3.91 49.33 14.22
N TYR A 473 4.46 48.54 13.29
CA TYR A 473 3.94 48.40 11.93
C TYR A 473 2.50 47.86 11.94
N GLU A 474 1.61 48.56 11.24
CA GLU A 474 0.20 48.20 11.06
C GLU A 474 0.00 47.77 9.59
N PRO A 475 -0.16 46.45 9.32
CA PRO A 475 -0.18 45.93 7.95
C PRO A 475 -1.40 46.38 7.12
N LEU A 476 -2.51 46.78 7.74
CA LEU A 476 -3.71 47.26 7.04
C LEU A 476 -3.87 48.79 7.02
N ALA A 477 -2.90 49.55 7.56
CA ALA A 477 -2.95 51.01 7.54
C ALA A 477 -3.01 51.56 6.11
N THR A 478 -4.05 52.35 5.82
CA THR A 478 -4.19 53.11 4.57
C THR A 478 -3.96 54.60 4.74
N VAL A 479 -3.99 55.10 5.97
CA VAL A 479 -3.61 56.47 6.32
C VAL A 479 -2.38 56.41 7.23
N PRO A 480 -1.28 57.12 6.88
CA PRO A 480 -0.14 57.21 7.76
C PRO A 480 -0.52 58.02 8.99
N CYS A 481 -0.25 57.47 10.18
CA CYS A 481 -0.29 58.24 11.40
C CYS A 481 0.76 59.37 11.36
N ALA A 482 0.42 60.55 11.88
CA ALA A 482 1.39 61.64 12.02
C ALA A 482 2.43 61.29 13.08
N ASP A 483 3.69 61.11 12.65
CA ASP A 483 4.87 60.84 13.47
C ASP A 483 4.76 59.67 14.49
N CYS A 484 3.81 58.74 14.32
CA CYS A 484 3.66 57.61 15.24
C CYS A 484 4.53 56.38 14.91
N CYS A 485 5.24 56.37 13.78
CA CYS A 485 6.14 55.27 13.41
C CYS A 485 7.35 55.19 14.34
N ILE A 486 7.46 54.10 15.11
CA ILE A 486 8.53 53.87 16.06
C ILE A 486 9.52 52.86 15.46
N PHE A 487 10.79 53.26 15.31
CA PHE A 487 11.83 52.40 14.73
C PHE A 487 12.73 51.80 15.81
N TYR A 488 13.17 50.56 15.63
CA TYR A 488 14.18 49.98 16.50
C TYR A 488 15.48 50.81 16.48
N PRO A 489 16.19 50.99 17.62
CA PRO A 489 15.91 50.46 18.96
C PRO A 489 15.27 51.52 19.90
N ASN A 490 14.29 52.28 19.43
CA ASN A 490 13.67 53.36 20.22
C ASN A 490 13.04 52.80 21.52
N PRO A 491 13.32 53.38 22.72
CA PRO A 491 12.75 52.93 23.99
C PRO A 491 11.23 52.98 24.09
N SER A 492 10.56 53.74 23.21
CA SER A 492 9.10 53.77 23.09
C SER A 492 8.53 52.64 22.21
N CYS A 493 9.37 51.75 21.66
CA CYS A 493 8.86 50.55 21.01
C CYS A 493 7.99 49.80 22.01
N PRO A 494 6.72 49.49 21.68
CA PRO A 494 5.90 48.71 22.57
C PRO A 494 6.58 47.38 22.84
N ASN A 495 6.63 47.00 24.12
CA ASN A 495 6.94 45.62 24.50
C ASN A 495 5.98 44.73 23.71
N GLY A 496 6.49 43.66 23.10
CA GLY A 496 5.81 42.88 22.05
C GLY A 496 4.49 42.20 22.46
N PRO A 497 4.06 41.16 21.71
CA PRO A 497 2.86 40.42 22.07
C PRO A 497 3.00 39.73 23.45
N ASP A 498 1.88 39.30 24.02
CA ASP A 498 1.83 38.54 25.29
C ASP A 498 0.71 37.52 25.18
N LEU A 499 1.05 36.26 24.87
CA LEU A 499 0.06 35.21 24.67
C LEU A 499 -0.23 34.51 25.99
N THR A 500 -1.51 34.36 26.32
CA THR A 500 -1.92 33.63 27.52
C THR A 500 -3.00 32.61 27.23
N MET A 501 -2.79 31.40 27.78
CA MET A 501 -3.69 30.27 27.65
C MET A 501 -4.81 30.38 28.70
N ASP A 502 -6.06 30.37 28.27
CA ASP A 502 -7.20 30.61 29.17
C ASP A 502 -7.53 29.38 30.04
N GLN A 503 -6.94 29.32 31.24
CA GLN A 503 -7.16 28.23 32.18
C GLN A 503 -8.63 28.07 32.65
N PRO A 504 -9.38 29.15 32.98
CA PRO A 504 -10.82 29.04 33.24
C PRO A 504 -11.61 28.44 32.06
N ARG A 505 -11.26 28.77 30.81
CA ARG A 505 -11.90 28.20 29.62
C ARG A 505 -11.61 26.71 29.46
N LEU A 506 -10.35 26.29 29.63
CA LEU A 506 -9.98 24.86 29.67
C LEU A 506 -10.79 24.10 30.74
N GLN A 507 -10.82 24.61 31.98
CA GLN A 507 -11.49 23.94 33.10
C GLN A 507 -13.02 23.87 32.93
N SER A 508 -13.65 24.91 32.37
CA SER A 508 -15.11 24.97 32.22
C SER A 508 -15.66 24.19 31.03
N THR A 509 -14.83 23.80 30.06
CA THR A 509 -15.27 23.18 28.79
C THR A 509 -14.93 21.69 28.65
N LEU A 510 -14.21 21.12 29.62
CA LEU A 510 -13.88 19.69 29.65
C LEU A 510 -15.12 18.80 29.58
N THR A 511 -15.20 17.99 28.52
CA THR A 511 -16.32 17.06 28.26
C THR A 511 -15.82 15.74 27.71
N LEU A 512 -16.36 14.63 28.22
CA LEU A 512 -16.07 13.29 27.69
C LEU A 512 -17.01 12.98 26.53
N GLN A 513 -16.45 12.58 25.39
CA GLN A 513 -17.21 12.11 24.25
C GLN A 513 -16.62 10.81 23.69
N GLN A 514 -17.49 9.91 23.22
CA GLN A 514 -17.10 8.83 22.33
C GLN A 514 -17.16 9.33 20.88
N VAL A 515 -16.05 9.21 20.16
CA VAL A 515 -15.91 9.55 18.75
C VAL A 515 -15.51 8.30 17.96
N THR A 516 -15.87 8.23 16.68
CA THR A 516 -15.37 7.17 15.79
C THR A 516 -14.42 7.82 14.80
N ILE A 517 -13.15 7.42 14.85
CA ILE A 517 -12.09 7.88 13.97
C ILE A 517 -11.97 6.88 12.82
N THR A 518 -12.27 7.34 11.61
CA THR A 518 -12.14 6.56 10.37
C THR A 518 -11.11 7.16 9.41
N ASP A 519 -10.35 8.16 9.88
CA ASP A 519 -9.44 8.96 9.08
C ASP A 519 -8.00 8.75 9.58
N GLY A 520 -7.16 8.15 8.72
CA GLY A 520 -5.74 7.88 8.97
C GLY A 520 -4.91 9.13 9.26
N CYS A 521 -5.42 10.32 8.92
CA CYS A 521 -4.84 11.59 9.31
C CYS A 521 -4.80 11.77 10.83
N ALA A 522 -5.86 11.42 11.56
CA ALA A 522 -5.97 11.78 12.97
C ALA A 522 -4.94 11.08 13.88
N PRO A 523 -4.53 9.81 13.66
CA PRO A 523 -3.35 9.24 14.30
C PRO A 523 -2.01 9.84 13.82
N THR A 524 -1.91 10.19 12.54
CA THR A 524 -0.69 10.74 11.94
C THR A 524 -0.36 12.15 12.44
N GLU A 525 -1.38 13.01 12.58
CA GLU A 525 -1.27 14.34 13.21
C GLU A 525 -1.25 14.29 14.75
N GLY A 526 -1.27 13.09 15.35
CA GLY A 526 -1.24 12.91 16.80
C GLY A 526 -2.51 13.35 17.52
N CYS A 527 -3.63 13.56 16.84
CA CYS A 527 -4.91 13.94 17.45
C CYS A 527 -5.50 12.84 18.33
N VAL A 528 -5.24 11.59 17.97
CA VAL A 528 -5.64 10.37 18.68
C VAL A 528 -4.51 9.37 18.59
N ARG A 529 -4.53 8.31 19.40
CA ARG A 529 -3.51 7.25 19.29
C ARG A 529 -3.73 6.34 18.08
N ALA A 530 -4.97 6.29 17.57
CA ALA A 530 -5.44 5.18 16.76
C ALA A 530 -6.82 5.40 16.11
N LEU A 531 -7.10 4.64 15.03
CA LEU A 531 -8.41 4.55 14.40
C LEU A 531 -9.44 3.80 15.28
N GLY A 532 -10.70 3.80 14.85
CA GLY A 532 -11.80 3.10 15.52
C GLY A 532 -12.55 3.96 16.53
N SER A 533 -13.27 3.33 17.46
CA SER A 533 -14.03 4.05 18.48
C SER A 533 -13.12 4.48 19.63
N ARG A 534 -13.05 5.79 19.87
CA ARG A 534 -12.14 6.44 20.83
C ARG A 534 -12.93 7.22 21.88
N TYR A 535 -12.45 7.21 23.11
CA TYR A 535 -12.94 8.04 24.20
C TYR A 535 -12.03 9.25 24.36
N VAL A 536 -12.55 10.44 24.06
CA VAL A 536 -11.78 11.69 24.06
C VAL A 536 -12.32 12.67 25.10
N LEU A 537 -11.42 13.35 25.81
CA LEU A 537 -11.75 14.53 26.60
C LEU A 537 -11.58 15.77 25.72
N ARG A 538 -12.69 16.31 25.24
CA ARG A 538 -12.74 17.59 24.51
C ARG A 538 -12.67 18.74 25.50
N PHE A 539 -12.05 19.83 25.07
CA PHE A 539 -11.99 21.11 25.77
C PHE A 539 -11.90 22.22 24.72
N ALA A 540 -12.08 23.48 25.12
CA ALA A 540 -11.75 24.62 24.30
C ALA A 540 -10.31 25.06 24.57
N THR A 541 -9.58 25.40 23.51
CA THR A 541 -8.23 25.94 23.54
C THR A 541 -8.33 27.39 23.12
N ARG A 542 -8.07 28.31 24.05
CA ARG A 542 -8.19 29.75 23.85
C ARG A 542 -6.88 30.44 24.20
N ILE A 543 -6.35 31.19 23.24
CA ILE A 543 -5.11 31.95 23.36
C ILE A 543 -5.48 33.43 23.21
N ASN A 544 -5.34 34.19 24.29
CA ASN A 544 -5.57 35.64 24.29
C ASN A 544 -4.23 36.36 24.05
N ASN A 545 -4.20 37.40 23.21
CA ASN A 545 -3.09 38.33 23.19
C ASN A 545 -3.39 39.51 24.13
N ILE A 546 -2.80 39.49 25.32
CA ILE A 546 -2.94 40.54 26.35
C ILE A 546 -1.84 41.61 26.24
N GLY A 547 -0.97 41.51 25.22
CA GLY A 547 0.16 42.40 24.99
C GLY A 547 -0.24 43.75 24.39
N ALA A 548 0.75 44.63 24.26
CA ALA A 548 0.55 45.96 23.66
C ALA A 548 0.66 45.97 22.12
N THR A 549 1.05 44.84 21.51
CA THR A 549 1.12 44.65 20.06
C THR A 549 0.53 43.34 19.62
N ASP A 550 0.10 43.31 18.37
CA ASP A 550 -0.33 42.11 17.66
C ASP A 550 0.74 41.01 17.63
N TYR A 551 0.32 39.75 17.70
CA TYR A 551 1.14 38.59 17.40
C TYR A 551 0.97 38.26 15.90
N TYR A 552 1.95 38.60 15.06
CA TYR A 552 1.81 38.48 13.59
C TYR A 552 2.45 37.21 13.05
N ILE A 553 1.67 36.35 12.39
CA ILE A 553 2.15 35.10 11.79
C ILE A 553 2.27 35.23 10.26
N GLY A 554 1.39 36.01 9.64
CA GLY A 554 1.36 36.20 8.18
C GLY A 554 0.64 35.05 7.46
N SER A 555 0.95 34.85 6.17
CA SER A 555 0.33 33.80 5.35
C SER A 555 1.34 32.72 4.95
N PRO A 556 0.91 31.47 4.68
CA PRO A 556 1.82 30.39 4.27
C PRO A 556 2.67 30.70 3.02
N GLY A 557 2.14 31.51 2.09
CA GLY A 557 2.87 31.93 0.89
C GLY A 557 3.83 33.11 1.12
N SER A 558 3.70 33.84 2.23
CA SER A 558 4.54 35.02 2.54
C SER A 558 5.53 34.79 3.69
N GLN A 559 5.24 33.82 4.57
CA GLN A 559 6.01 33.48 5.75
C GLN A 559 6.09 31.94 5.92
N PRO A 560 6.52 31.18 4.89
CA PRO A 560 6.44 29.72 4.88
C PRO A 560 7.16 29.05 6.08
N GLN A 561 8.19 29.70 6.62
CA GLN A 561 8.94 29.22 7.78
C GLN A 561 8.13 29.15 9.09
N MET A 562 7.00 29.87 9.17
CA MET A 562 6.09 29.83 10.33
C MET A 562 5.16 28.61 10.32
N PHE A 563 5.13 27.86 9.22
CA PHE A 563 4.14 26.82 8.96
C PHE A 563 4.76 25.45 8.69
N ASN A 564 4.02 24.40 9.05
CA ASN A 564 4.22 23.05 8.57
C ASN A 564 3.15 22.73 7.51
N THR A 565 3.55 22.26 6.34
CA THR A 565 2.67 21.84 5.24
C THR A 565 2.70 20.33 4.99
N ASN A 566 3.55 19.59 5.70
CA ASN A 566 3.63 18.12 5.64
C ASN A 566 2.59 17.52 6.61
N ASN A 567 1.32 17.62 6.25
CA ASN A 567 0.22 16.97 6.95
C ASN A 567 -0.77 16.35 5.95
N CYS A 568 -1.59 15.41 6.41
CA CYS A 568 -2.47 14.66 5.51
C CYS A 568 -3.63 15.51 4.98
N HIS A 569 -3.92 16.66 5.59
CA HIS A 569 -4.93 17.61 5.13
C HIS A 569 -4.47 18.52 3.97
N GLY A 570 -3.19 18.50 3.59
CA GLY A 570 -2.65 19.24 2.45
C GLY A 570 -2.74 20.77 2.59
N HIS A 571 -2.77 21.27 3.82
CA HIS A 571 -2.89 22.70 4.11
C HIS A 571 -1.89 23.13 5.19
N ALA A 572 -1.60 24.43 5.32
CA ALA A 572 -0.60 24.90 6.27
C ALA A 572 -1.11 24.88 7.72
N HIS A 573 -0.30 24.38 8.65
CA HIS A 573 -0.50 24.46 10.10
C HIS A 573 0.53 25.39 10.75
N TYR A 574 0.10 26.26 11.65
CA TYR A 574 1.00 27.09 12.45
C TYR A 574 1.69 26.26 13.54
N ALA A 575 3.03 26.22 13.51
CA ALA A 575 3.81 25.31 14.34
C ALA A 575 3.87 25.68 15.84
N GLY A 576 3.57 26.93 16.20
CA GLY A 576 3.64 27.41 17.59
C GLY A 576 2.32 27.42 18.37
N TYR A 577 1.26 26.79 17.85
CA TYR A 577 -0.11 26.97 18.33
C TYR A 577 -0.34 26.47 19.78
N ALA A 578 -0.44 25.16 20.00
CA ALA A 578 -0.66 24.62 21.34
C ALA A 578 -0.13 23.19 21.52
N ASP A 579 0.65 22.97 22.59
CA ASP A 579 1.00 21.64 23.09
C ASP A 579 -0.12 21.13 24.01
N TYR A 580 -0.54 19.87 23.85
CA TYR A 580 -1.38 19.16 24.83
C TYR A 580 -0.55 18.04 25.46
N LEU A 581 -0.37 18.11 26.78
CA LEU A 581 0.50 17.18 27.51
C LEU A 581 -0.26 16.58 28.69
N LEU A 582 -0.32 15.25 28.76
CA LEU A 582 -0.90 14.52 29.88
C LEU A 582 0.21 13.84 30.68
N PHE A 583 0.27 14.08 31.99
CA PHE A 583 1.26 13.48 32.89
C PHE A 583 0.61 12.65 33.98
N ASP A 584 1.22 11.52 34.33
CA ASP A 584 0.84 10.75 35.52
C ASP A 584 1.45 11.34 36.81
N GLN A 585 1.15 10.74 37.97
CA GLN A 585 1.68 11.18 39.26
C GLN A 585 3.18 10.91 39.46
N ALA A 586 3.82 10.15 38.57
CA ALA A 586 5.25 9.88 38.56
C ALA A 586 6.00 10.77 37.54
N ASN A 587 5.33 11.78 36.96
CA ASN A 587 5.83 12.66 35.91
C ASN A 587 6.17 11.97 34.59
N ASN A 588 5.64 10.76 34.33
CA ASN A 588 5.72 10.16 33.00
C ASN A 588 4.74 10.89 32.07
N ALA A 589 5.22 11.27 30.88
CA ALA A 589 4.36 11.74 29.81
C ALA A 589 3.53 10.56 29.29
N ILE A 590 2.21 10.75 29.19
CA ILE A 590 1.27 9.79 28.63
C ILE A 590 0.91 10.28 27.23
N PRO A 591 1.21 9.53 26.15
CA PRO A 591 0.76 9.85 24.81
C PRO A 591 -0.77 9.87 24.77
N ALA A 592 -1.33 11.08 24.69
CA ALA A 592 -2.76 11.34 24.83
C ALA A 592 -3.30 12.32 23.78
N GLY A 593 -2.47 12.97 22.97
CA GLY A 593 -2.95 13.80 21.85
C GLY A 593 -2.16 15.09 21.67
N PHE A 594 -2.36 15.76 20.53
CA PHE A 594 -1.76 17.05 20.18
C PHE A 594 -2.71 17.86 19.27
N LYS A 595 -2.53 19.18 19.16
CA LYS A 595 -3.27 20.03 18.22
C LYS A 595 -2.36 20.95 17.41
N ASN A 596 -2.27 20.65 16.12
CA ASN A 596 -1.85 21.62 15.12
C ASN A 596 -2.91 22.74 14.98
N GLY A 597 -2.48 24.01 15.03
CA GLY A 597 -3.35 25.15 14.70
C GLY A 597 -3.43 25.32 13.20
N TYR A 598 -4.62 25.24 12.60
CA TYR A 598 -4.79 25.36 11.15
C TYR A 598 -4.79 26.83 10.71
N CYS A 599 -5.76 27.59 11.19
CA CYS A 599 -5.72 29.05 11.17
C CYS A 599 -5.50 29.60 12.57
N VAL A 600 -4.86 30.76 12.68
CA VAL A 600 -4.83 31.58 13.90
C VAL A 600 -5.41 32.94 13.55
N ILE A 601 -6.55 33.28 14.15
CA ILE A 601 -7.44 34.37 13.70
C ILE A 601 -8.04 35.13 14.87
N ASP A 602 -8.52 36.35 14.61
CA ASP A 602 -9.26 37.15 15.60
C ASP A 602 -10.72 36.68 15.72
N VAL A 603 -10.92 35.47 16.29
CA VAL A 603 -12.24 34.87 16.52
C VAL A 603 -13.13 35.84 17.32
N GLY A 604 -12.55 36.53 18.30
CA GLY A 604 -13.22 37.59 19.06
C GLY A 604 -12.25 38.57 19.68
N CYS A 605 -12.78 39.72 20.11
CA CYS A 605 -12.01 40.81 20.69
C CYS A 605 -12.64 41.35 21.98
N THR A 606 -11.81 41.84 22.89
CA THR A 606 -12.31 42.55 24.09
C THR A 606 -12.94 43.89 23.69
N PRO A 607 -13.93 44.41 24.46
CA PRO A 607 -14.67 45.61 24.08
C PRO A 607 -13.76 46.84 23.86
N GLY A 608 -13.81 47.40 22.65
CA GLY A 608 -13.00 48.54 22.24
C GLY A 608 -11.83 48.19 21.31
N HIS A 609 -11.56 46.90 21.09
CA HIS A 609 -10.56 46.41 20.13
C HIS A 609 -11.24 45.97 18.81
N THR A 610 -10.48 45.98 17.71
CA THR A 610 -10.95 45.68 16.35
C THR A 610 -10.05 44.62 15.75
N GLY A 611 -10.59 43.44 15.43
CA GLY A 611 -9.83 42.34 14.83
C GLY A 611 -9.40 42.64 13.39
N GLN A 612 -8.36 41.96 12.91
CA GLN A 612 -7.79 42.18 11.58
C GLN A 612 -7.18 40.94 10.92
N PHE A 613 -6.90 39.88 11.67
CA PHE A 613 -6.29 38.66 11.18
C PHE A 613 -7.31 37.58 10.84
N GLY A 614 -6.98 36.80 9.81
CA GLY A 614 -7.84 35.78 9.22
C GLY A 614 -7.03 34.62 8.66
N CYS A 615 -7.71 33.58 8.16
CA CYS A 615 -7.01 32.42 7.60
C CYS A 615 -6.09 32.78 6.41
N SER A 616 -6.40 33.86 5.68
CA SER A 616 -5.54 34.35 4.59
C SER A 616 -4.30 35.13 5.04
N ASN A 617 -4.30 35.66 6.28
CA ASN A 617 -3.21 36.43 6.87
C ASN A 617 -3.34 36.38 8.41
N MET A 618 -2.60 35.47 9.02
CA MET A 618 -2.84 34.98 10.39
C MET A 618 -2.12 35.80 11.46
N GLY A 619 -2.68 35.76 12.66
CA GLY A 619 -2.19 36.45 13.85
C GLY A 619 -3.27 36.60 14.92
N ILE A 620 -2.91 37.24 16.03
CA ILE A 620 -3.85 37.61 17.10
C ILE A 620 -3.62 39.08 17.46
N THR A 621 -4.62 39.93 17.23
CA THR A 621 -4.55 41.37 17.51
C THR A 621 -4.45 41.63 19.02
N ALA A 622 -3.75 42.71 19.39
CA ALA A 622 -3.67 43.15 20.78
C ALA A 622 -5.07 43.37 21.39
N GLY A 623 -5.39 42.64 22.46
CA GLY A 623 -6.73 42.64 23.09
C GLY A 623 -7.76 41.72 22.42
N CYS A 624 -7.36 40.91 21.44
CA CYS A 624 -8.16 39.87 20.80
C CYS A 624 -7.66 38.46 21.17
N PHE A 625 -8.41 37.44 20.73
CA PHE A 625 -8.11 36.05 21.03
C PHE A 625 -8.49 35.12 19.87
N ASP A 626 -7.71 34.05 19.74
CA ASP A 626 -8.05 32.87 18.96
C ASP A 626 -8.67 31.82 19.90
N GLU A 627 -9.76 31.16 19.48
CA GLU A 627 -10.33 30.01 20.20
C GLU A 627 -10.72 28.89 19.25
N TYR A 628 -10.18 27.70 19.50
CA TYR A 628 -10.71 26.44 19.01
C TYR A 628 -11.67 25.90 20.07
N GLY A 629 -12.95 25.79 19.74
CA GLY A 629 -14.01 25.33 20.64
C GLY A 629 -14.09 23.80 20.75
N THR A 630 -14.87 23.30 21.70
CA THR A 630 -15.03 21.85 21.95
C THR A 630 -15.52 21.08 20.75
N GLY A 631 -16.20 21.73 19.79
CA GLY A 631 -16.70 21.11 18.57
C GLY A 631 -15.60 20.80 17.54
N THR A 632 -14.44 21.45 17.61
CA THR A 632 -13.40 21.29 16.58
C THR A 632 -12.78 19.88 16.56
N THR A 633 -12.36 19.43 15.38
CA THR A 633 -11.56 18.22 15.21
C THR A 633 -10.16 18.39 15.82
N CYS A 634 -9.63 17.30 16.39
CA CYS A 634 -8.34 17.24 17.08
C CYS A 634 -8.20 18.12 18.34
N ASN A 635 -9.27 18.78 18.81
CA ASN A 635 -9.23 19.64 19.99
C ASN A 635 -9.66 18.85 21.24
N TRP A 636 -8.84 17.87 21.60
CA TRP A 636 -9.09 16.93 22.69
C TRP A 636 -7.82 16.19 23.09
N ILE A 637 -7.89 15.42 24.18
CA ILE A 637 -6.99 14.29 24.44
C ILE A 637 -7.73 12.95 24.33
N ASP A 638 -7.14 11.99 23.63
CA ASP A 638 -7.53 10.58 23.58
C ASP A 638 -7.14 9.87 24.88
N ILE A 639 -8.16 9.46 25.64
CA ILE A 639 -8.02 8.69 26.87
C ILE A 639 -8.50 7.25 26.71
N THR A 640 -8.61 6.74 25.47
CA THR A 640 -9.17 5.40 25.19
C THR A 640 -8.44 4.29 25.95
N ASP A 641 -7.11 4.40 26.04
CA ASP A 641 -6.23 3.38 26.61
C ASP A 641 -5.48 3.87 27.87
N VAL A 642 -5.78 5.08 28.35
CA VAL A 642 -5.18 5.67 29.56
C VAL A 642 -5.70 4.95 30.83
N PRO A 643 -4.84 4.40 31.71
CA PRO A 643 -5.27 3.65 32.89
C PRO A 643 -6.13 4.43 33.91
N ASN A 644 -6.63 3.72 34.92
CA ASN A 644 -7.21 4.37 36.10
C ASN A 644 -6.12 5.13 36.86
N GLY A 645 -6.35 6.41 37.16
CA GLY A 645 -5.35 7.22 37.86
C GLY A 645 -5.72 8.70 37.92
N THR A 646 -4.93 9.45 38.68
CA THR A 646 -4.93 10.92 38.65
C THR A 646 -3.82 11.40 37.74
N TYR A 647 -4.15 12.33 36.84
CA TYR A 647 -3.28 12.88 35.82
C TYR A 647 -3.36 14.41 35.83
N THR A 648 -2.31 15.06 35.34
CA THR A 648 -2.31 16.51 35.09
C THR A 648 -2.27 16.74 33.58
N LEU A 649 -3.32 17.37 33.05
CA LEU A 649 -3.35 17.90 31.69
C LEU A 649 -2.79 19.32 31.71
N VAL A 650 -1.77 19.57 30.89
CA VAL A 650 -1.12 20.87 30.68
C VAL A 650 -1.29 21.25 29.21
N LEU A 651 -1.81 22.45 28.98
CA LEU A 651 -1.81 23.12 27.68
C LEU A 651 -0.70 24.18 27.68
N ARG A 652 0.05 24.34 26.59
CA ARG A 652 1.08 25.38 26.44
C ARG A 652 0.98 26.05 25.06
N THR A 653 1.31 27.34 24.91
CA THR A 653 1.37 28.07 23.61
C THR A 653 2.74 28.71 23.42
N ASN A 654 3.26 28.76 22.18
CA ASN A 654 4.59 29.29 21.84
C ASN A 654 5.70 28.92 22.85
N TRP A 655 5.70 27.68 23.34
CA TRP A 655 6.54 27.30 24.49
C TRP A 655 8.05 27.37 24.19
N GLN A 656 8.41 27.20 22.92
CA GLN A 656 9.78 27.34 22.42
C GLN A 656 10.26 28.80 22.32
N GLN A 657 9.44 29.78 22.75
CA GLN A 657 9.76 31.21 22.80
C GLN A 657 10.12 31.81 21.44
N ALA A 658 9.50 31.29 20.38
CA ALA A 658 9.75 31.72 19.01
C ALA A 658 9.26 33.16 18.82
N PRO A 659 9.96 33.97 18.00
CA PRO A 659 9.44 35.27 17.63
C PRO A 659 8.28 35.12 16.64
N ASP A 660 7.46 36.16 16.57
CA ASP A 660 6.49 36.34 15.49
C ASP A 660 7.19 36.57 14.13
N ALA A 661 6.43 36.62 13.03
CA ALA A 661 6.97 36.74 11.68
C ALA A 661 7.62 38.11 11.36
N LEU A 662 7.59 39.08 12.28
CA LEU A 662 8.37 40.32 12.22
C LEU A 662 9.62 40.29 13.13
N GLY A 663 9.91 39.15 13.75
CA GLY A 663 11.03 38.99 14.69
C GLY A 663 10.72 39.48 16.11
N ARG A 664 9.45 39.67 16.48
CA ARG A 664 9.06 40.16 17.81
C ARG A 664 8.84 38.99 18.76
N HIS A 665 9.60 38.96 19.85
CA HIS A 665 9.38 38.02 20.95
C HIS A 665 8.27 38.51 21.87
N GLU A 666 7.65 37.58 22.60
CA GLU A 666 6.71 37.93 23.65
C GLU A 666 7.39 38.58 24.85
N VAL A 667 6.62 39.37 25.60
CA VAL A 667 7.09 40.11 26.79
C VAL A 667 7.18 39.24 28.04
N SER A 668 6.43 38.15 28.05
CA SER A 668 6.38 37.14 29.10
C SER A 668 6.12 35.79 28.43
N TYR A 669 6.73 34.74 28.97
CA TYR A 669 6.39 33.34 28.68
C TYR A 669 5.80 32.64 29.92
N SER A 670 5.62 33.37 31.02
CA SER A 670 5.26 32.85 32.35
C SER A 670 3.76 32.58 32.55
N ASN A 671 2.97 32.82 31.51
CA ASN A 671 1.51 32.79 31.44
C ASN A 671 1.02 32.04 30.19
N ASN A 672 1.95 31.41 29.46
CA ASN A 672 1.73 30.68 28.21
C ASN A 672 1.24 29.24 28.45
N PHE A 673 0.74 28.94 29.65
CA PHE A 673 0.25 27.62 30.04
C PHE A 673 -1.12 27.70 30.73
N ALA A 674 -1.85 26.59 30.66
CA ALA A 674 -3.03 26.32 31.47
C ALA A 674 -2.98 24.88 31.95
N GLN A 675 -3.48 24.58 33.15
CA GLN A 675 -3.53 23.20 33.65
C GLN A 675 -4.84 22.82 34.34
N VAL A 676 -5.09 21.51 34.35
CA VAL A 676 -6.21 20.89 35.04
C VAL A 676 -5.84 19.47 35.47
N CYS A 677 -6.09 19.14 36.73
CA CYS A 677 -5.87 17.81 37.26
C CYS A 677 -7.17 17.01 37.09
N ILE A 678 -7.07 15.82 36.52
CA ILE A 678 -8.20 14.94 36.25
C ILE A 678 -7.96 13.56 36.86
N ASN A 679 -8.98 12.99 37.47
CA ASN A 679 -8.98 11.60 37.92
C ASN A 679 -9.85 10.77 36.97
N ILE A 680 -9.21 9.83 36.26
CA ILE A 680 -9.83 8.93 35.28
C ILE A 680 -10.17 7.61 35.97
N THR A 681 -11.41 7.15 35.79
CA THR A 681 -11.89 5.86 36.31
C THR A 681 -12.72 5.11 35.28
N ARG A 682 -12.58 3.79 35.22
CA ARG A 682 -13.23 2.91 34.25
C ARG A 682 -14.25 1.98 34.89
N ASN A 683 -15.31 1.65 34.15
CA ASN A 683 -16.30 0.66 34.56
C ASN A 683 -15.88 -0.78 34.16
N ALA A 684 -16.73 -1.77 34.47
CA ALA A 684 -16.48 -3.18 34.16
C ALA A 684 -16.43 -3.52 32.65
N GLN A 685 -16.83 -2.60 31.78
CA GLN A 685 -16.76 -2.69 30.32
C GLN A 685 -15.59 -1.85 29.76
N ASN A 686 -14.64 -1.46 30.62
CA ASN A 686 -13.48 -0.62 30.32
C ASN A 686 -13.80 0.81 29.82
N VAL A 687 -15.07 1.25 29.90
CA VAL A 687 -15.49 2.60 29.49
C VAL A 687 -14.99 3.62 30.52
N PRO A 688 -14.24 4.66 30.11
CA PRO A 688 -13.71 5.67 31.01
C PRO A 688 -14.77 6.70 31.43
N SER A 689 -14.47 7.38 32.52
CA SER A 689 -15.15 8.54 33.08
C SER A 689 -14.11 9.40 33.80
N PHE A 690 -14.37 10.69 33.97
CA PHE A 690 -13.41 11.61 34.60
C PHE A 690 -14.07 12.53 35.62
N THR A 691 -13.26 13.03 36.55
CA THR A 691 -13.61 14.10 37.50
C THR A 691 -12.44 15.07 37.62
N GLN A 692 -12.70 16.36 37.74
CA GLN A 692 -11.64 17.35 37.99
C GLN A 692 -11.24 17.32 39.48
N VAL A 693 -9.93 17.39 39.73
CA VAL A 693 -9.33 17.32 41.07
C VAL A 693 -8.90 18.71 41.51
N THR A 694 -9.30 19.10 42.72
CA THR A 694 -8.89 20.37 43.34
C THR A 694 -8.38 20.13 44.78
N PRO A 695 -7.31 20.82 45.23
CA PRO A 695 -6.44 21.70 44.45
C PRO A 695 -5.64 20.93 43.38
N CYS A 696 -5.27 21.61 42.31
CA CYS A 696 -4.37 21.08 41.29
C CYS A 696 -3.01 21.81 41.42
N PRO A 697 -1.98 21.18 42.02
CA PRO A 697 -0.66 21.79 42.16
C PRO A 697 -0.03 22.08 40.80
N THR A 698 0.76 23.15 40.70
CA THR A 698 1.59 23.45 39.52
C THR A 698 2.41 22.22 39.14
N TRP A 699 2.26 21.76 37.89
CA TRP A 699 3.09 20.69 37.37
C TRP A 699 4.54 21.16 37.20
N THR A 700 5.48 20.32 37.63
CA THR A 700 6.91 20.52 37.46
C THR A 700 7.50 19.33 36.74
N ASP A 701 8.44 19.58 35.85
CA ASP A 701 9.20 18.56 35.13
C ASP A 701 10.08 17.71 36.07
N CYS A 702 10.81 16.72 35.54
CA CYS A 702 11.63 15.85 36.39
C CYS A 702 12.86 16.55 37.03
N MET A 703 13.21 17.78 36.61
CA MET A 703 14.20 18.63 37.27
C MET A 703 13.59 19.54 38.34
N GLY A 704 12.26 19.55 38.49
CA GLY A 704 11.53 20.43 39.41
C GLY A 704 11.25 21.83 38.83
N GLN A 705 11.45 22.05 37.53
CA GLN A 705 11.08 23.29 36.86
C GLN A 705 9.59 23.29 36.51
N ALA A 706 8.86 24.31 36.95
CA ALA A 706 7.44 24.48 36.61
C ALA A 706 7.26 24.52 35.08
N TYR A 707 6.42 23.62 34.56
CA TYR A 707 6.10 23.48 33.13
C TYR A 707 7.28 23.20 32.18
N GLY A 708 8.46 22.88 32.72
CA GLY A 708 9.69 22.63 31.95
C GLY A 708 9.63 21.38 31.06
N ASP A 709 10.65 21.23 30.22
CA ASP A 709 10.71 20.17 29.21
C ASP A 709 11.56 18.95 29.63
N ALA A 710 12.07 18.90 30.86
CA ALA A 710 12.88 17.77 31.29
C ALA A 710 12.01 16.50 31.47
N ARG A 711 12.32 15.45 30.70
CA ARG A 711 11.61 14.17 30.72
C ARG A 711 12.48 13.05 31.30
N LEU A 712 11.86 12.03 31.89
CA LEU A 712 12.55 10.80 32.25
C LEU A 712 12.88 10.00 30.98
N ASP A 713 14.10 9.47 30.91
CA ASP A 713 14.49 8.53 29.87
C ASP A 713 13.93 7.11 30.14
N CYS A 714 14.15 6.16 29.24
CA CYS A 714 13.60 4.81 29.38
C CYS A 714 14.18 3.98 30.56
N ASN A 715 15.27 4.47 31.19
CA ASN A 715 15.87 3.93 32.41
C ASN A 715 15.40 4.68 33.68
N GLY A 716 14.54 5.69 33.54
CA GLY A 716 14.08 6.54 34.65
C GLY A 716 15.06 7.65 35.06
N VAL A 717 16.00 8.02 34.18
CA VAL A 717 16.94 9.13 34.42
C VAL A 717 16.41 10.41 33.80
N CYS A 718 16.29 11.47 34.60
CA CYS A 718 15.82 12.78 34.13
C CYS A 718 16.83 13.41 33.14
N ASN A 719 16.35 13.75 31.93
CA ASN A 719 17.19 14.12 30.78
C ASN A 719 18.37 13.15 30.56
N GLY A 720 18.13 11.86 30.81
CA GLY A 720 19.10 10.81 30.55
C GLY A 720 19.40 10.64 29.05
N PRO A 721 20.58 10.11 28.70
CA PRO A 721 21.01 9.99 27.32
C PRO A 721 20.37 8.81 26.56
N THR A 722 19.69 7.89 27.24
CA THR A 722 19.18 6.67 26.61
C THR A 722 17.84 6.93 25.92
N LYS A 723 17.78 6.70 24.62
CA LYS A 723 16.52 6.81 23.85
C LYS A 723 15.81 5.47 23.78
N ARG A 724 14.48 5.46 23.85
CA ARG A 724 13.70 4.23 23.63
C ARG A 724 13.84 3.82 22.15
N GLY A 725 14.26 2.59 21.91
CA GLY A 725 14.50 2.04 20.58
C GLY A 725 15.89 2.30 19.98
N ASP A 726 16.80 2.92 20.73
CA ASP A 726 18.23 2.94 20.42
C ASP A 726 18.85 1.60 20.87
N LEU A 727 18.94 0.66 19.93
CA LEU A 727 19.44 -0.70 20.14
C LEU A 727 20.93 -0.83 19.82
N THR A 728 21.47 0.03 18.96
CA THR A 728 22.90 0.02 18.62
C THR A 728 23.77 0.85 19.59
N GLY A 729 23.16 1.71 20.40
CA GLY A 729 23.77 2.33 21.58
C GLY A 729 24.55 3.63 21.30
N GLU A 730 24.34 4.26 20.14
CA GLU A 730 25.03 5.49 19.72
C GLU A 730 24.35 6.80 20.16
N GLY A 731 23.19 6.74 20.82
CA GLY A 731 22.41 7.92 21.20
C GLY A 731 21.47 8.42 20.09
N GLN A 732 21.16 7.58 19.10
CA GLN A 732 20.30 7.91 17.95
C GLN A 732 19.26 6.81 17.70
N GLN A 733 18.26 7.11 16.89
CA GLN A 733 17.17 6.19 16.55
C GLN A 733 17.09 6.17 15.02
N THR A 734 17.48 5.05 14.41
CA THR A 734 17.87 5.00 12.98
C THR A 734 17.44 3.70 12.30
N GLN A 735 17.72 3.59 11.00
CA GLN A 735 17.61 2.32 10.27
C GLN A 735 18.49 1.20 10.85
N ALA A 736 19.62 1.52 11.48
CA ALA A 736 20.48 0.51 12.10
C ALA A 736 19.77 -0.18 13.28
N ASP A 737 18.99 0.57 14.06
CA ASP A 737 18.19 0.06 15.17
C ASP A 737 17.07 -0.85 14.69
N ALA A 738 16.32 -0.43 13.66
CA ALA A 738 15.30 -1.27 13.03
C ALA A 738 15.87 -2.59 12.50
N MET A 739 17.08 -2.55 11.92
CA MET A 739 17.81 -3.76 11.51
C MET A 739 18.28 -4.60 12.72
N ALA A 740 18.69 -3.96 13.82
CA ALA A 740 19.13 -4.63 15.04
C ALA A 740 17.98 -5.41 15.71
N TYR A 741 16.76 -4.86 15.76
CA TYR A 741 15.56 -5.59 16.17
C TYR A 741 15.42 -6.90 15.37
N VAL A 742 15.36 -6.81 14.03
CA VAL A 742 15.14 -7.98 13.16
C VAL A 742 16.21 -9.06 13.36
N GLN A 743 17.49 -8.68 13.54
CA GLN A 743 18.54 -9.66 13.81
C GLN A 743 18.37 -10.33 15.17
N GLN A 744 18.10 -9.57 16.24
CA GLN A 744 17.97 -10.14 17.58
C GLN A 744 16.67 -10.97 17.75
N ILE A 745 15.58 -10.63 17.06
CA ILE A 745 14.34 -11.43 17.00
C ILE A 745 14.56 -12.76 16.27
N LEU A 746 15.41 -12.78 15.23
CA LEU A 746 15.79 -14.02 14.52
C LEU A 746 16.80 -14.89 15.29
N GLY A 747 17.62 -14.30 16.16
CA GLY A 747 18.50 -15.00 17.10
C GLY A 747 17.79 -15.53 18.34
N ASN A 748 16.67 -14.90 18.74
CA ASN A 748 16.07 -14.96 20.09
C ASN A 748 17.00 -14.37 21.17
N ASP A 749 17.73 -13.32 20.83
CA ASP A 749 18.74 -12.66 21.67
C ASP A 749 18.22 -11.42 22.43
N ILE A 750 16.95 -11.04 22.22
CA ILE A 750 16.31 -9.87 22.83
C ILE A 750 15.22 -10.27 23.83
N SER A 751 14.97 -9.42 24.83
CA SER A 751 13.84 -9.57 25.76
C SER A 751 13.19 -8.21 26.02
N PRO A 752 11.87 -8.15 26.29
CA PRO A 752 11.13 -6.90 26.46
C PRO A 752 11.59 -6.07 27.67
N SER A 753 11.63 -4.75 27.51
CA SER A 753 11.99 -3.77 28.52
C SER A 753 11.45 -2.39 28.15
N SER A 754 11.42 -1.45 29.11
CA SER A 754 11.01 -0.06 28.86
C SER A 754 11.85 0.67 27.81
N CYS A 755 13.01 0.15 27.39
CA CYS A 755 13.86 0.74 26.37
C CYS A 755 13.72 0.14 24.96
N ASN A 756 13.12 -1.04 24.79
CA ASN A 756 13.04 -1.74 23.50
C ASN A 756 11.65 -2.32 23.16
N ASP A 757 10.69 -2.26 24.08
CA ASP A 757 9.28 -2.49 23.80
C ASP A 757 8.68 -1.13 23.40
N LEU A 758 8.41 -0.93 22.10
CA LEU A 758 8.01 0.37 21.52
C LEU A 758 6.50 0.56 21.50
N ASN A 759 5.70 -0.51 21.55
CA ASN A 759 4.24 -0.42 21.68
C ASN A 759 3.74 -0.61 23.13
N ASN A 760 4.61 -1.09 24.02
CA ASN A 760 4.34 -1.45 25.42
C ASN A 760 3.30 -2.58 25.56
N ASP A 761 3.35 -3.58 24.68
CA ASP A 761 2.51 -4.78 24.76
C ASP A 761 3.12 -5.93 25.58
N GLY A 762 4.42 -5.86 25.88
CA GLY A 762 5.15 -6.84 26.68
C GLY A 762 5.88 -7.91 25.87
N GLU A 763 5.92 -7.84 24.54
CA GLU A 763 6.74 -8.65 23.65
C GLU A 763 7.78 -7.77 22.91
N VAL A 764 8.61 -8.35 22.04
CA VAL A 764 9.43 -7.61 21.06
C VAL A 764 9.35 -8.33 19.72
N THR A 765 8.74 -7.71 18.72
CA THR A 765 8.40 -8.32 17.43
C THR A 765 8.80 -7.43 16.25
N VAL A 766 8.48 -7.84 15.03
CA VAL A 766 8.61 -6.97 13.85
C VAL A 766 7.84 -5.64 13.99
N THR A 767 6.85 -5.56 14.88
CA THR A 767 6.14 -4.31 15.20
C THR A 767 7.08 -3.23 15.72
N ASP A 768 7.96 -3.54 16.68
CA ASP A 768 8.94 -2.59 17.20
C ASP A 768 9.93 -2.12 16.13
N ALA A 769 10.40 -3.06 15.30
CA ALA A 769 11.23 -2.74 14.15
C ALA A 769 10.52 -1.78 13.18
N SER A 770 9.22 -2.01 12.92
CA SER A 770 8.42 -1.19 12.00
C SER A 770 8.04 0.18 12.55
N LEU A 771 7.84 0.30 13.87
CA LEU A 771 7.63 1.57 14.56
C LEU A 771 8.90 2.44 14.53
N MET A 772 10.07 1.81 14.62
CA MET A 772 11.35 2.49 14.40
C MET A 772 11.48 2.98 12.95
N VAL A 773 11.11 2.16 11.94
CA VAL A 773 11.06 2.58 10.54
C VAL A 773 10.17 3.81 10.36
N TYR A 774 8.93 3.74 10.84
CA TYR A 774 7.98 4.86 10.80
C TYR A 774 8.57 6.13 11.44
N ALA A 775 9.26 6.02 12.57
CA ALA A 775 9.79 7.19 13.26
C ALA A 775 10.89 7.92 12.47
N TYR A 776 11.89 7.21 11.94
CA TYR A 776 12.99 7.87 11.22
C TYR A 776 12.62 8.30 9.79
N THR A 777 11.68 7.62 9.10
CA THR A 777 11.22 8.05 7.77
C THR A 777 10.43 9.36 7.85
N GLN A 778 9.59 9.50 8.88
CA GLN A 778 8.85 10.73 9.14
C GLN A 778 9.79 11.88 9.54
N GLN A 779 10.83 11.61 10.35
CA GLN A 779 11.86 12.61 10.64
C GLN A 779 12.58 13.09 9.36
N ALA A 780 13.02 12.18 8.50
CA ALA A 780 13.73 12.55 7.28
C ALA A 780 12.86 13.43 6.34
N SER A 781 11.56 13.13 6.28
CA SER A 781 10.57 13.93 5.54
C SER A 781 10.31 15.30 6.16
N HIS A 782 10.38 15.42 7.49
CA HIS A 782 10.26 16.69 8.22
C HIS A 782 11.50 17.59 8.02
N ASP A 783 12.70 17.05 8.26
CA ASP A 783 13.93 17.84 8.30
C ASP A 783 14.35 18.37 6.92
N ALA A 784 13.86 17.76 5.83
CA ALA A 784 14.06 18.24 4.46
C ALA A 784 13.49 19.64 4.18
N ASN A 785 12.53 20.12 4.98
CA ASN A 785 11.79 21.36 4.74
C ASN A 785 12.30 22.58 5.54
N GLY A 786 13.29 22.43 6.42
CA GLY A 786 13.94 23.56 7.10
C GLY A 786 13.02 24.36 8.04
N HIS A 787 12.10 23.68 8.73
CA HIS A 787 11.16 24.30 9.67
C HIS A 787 11.86 24.98 10.87
N VAL A 788 11.24 26.04 11.41
CA VAL A 788 11.82 26.85 12.51
C VAL A 788 11.76 26.15 13.88
N LEU A 789 10.82 25.21 14.06
CA LEU A 789 10.63 24.46 15.30
C LEU A 789 10.82 22.96 15.00
N HIS A 790 11.71 22.30 15.74
CA HIS A 790 11.91 20.85 15.65
C HIS A 790 11.10 20.15 16.74
N TYR A 791 9.92 19.63 16.40
CA TYR A 791 9.17 18.71 17.24
C TYR A 791 8.95 17.39 16.48
N HIS A 792 9.37 16.28 17.10
CA HIS A 792 9.43 14.96 16.46
C HIS A 792 8.51 13.96 17.17
N PRO A 793 7.17 14.07 17.04
CA PRO A 793 6.21 13.25 17.77
C PRO A 793 6.28 11.76 17.39
N TRP A 794 6.96 11.40 16.29
CA TRP A 794 7.08 10.03 15.82
C TRP A 794 8.03 9.17 16.69
N PHE A 795 8.89 9.79 17.52
CA PHE A 795 9.71 9.11 18.53
C PHE A 795 9.11 9.15 19.95
N ASP A 796 7.94 9.76 20.16
CA ASP A 796 7.22 9.76 21.44
C ASP A 796 6.56 8.37 21.69
N PHE A 797 7.41 7.38 22.00
CA PHE A 797 7.02 6.02 22.36
C PHE A 797 6.62 5.92 23.86
N PRO A 798 5.68 5.03 24.25
CA PRO A 798 5.15 3.93 23.44
C PRO A 798 3.97 4.28 22.52
N ARG A 799 4.01 3.71 21.32
CA ARG A 799 3.05 3.88 20.22
C ARG A 799 2.85 2.56 19.48
N GLY A 800 1.67 2.33 18.91
CA GLY A 800 1.32 1.07 18.23
C GLY A 800 0.10 0.45 18.90
N PHE A 801 -0.73 -0.23 18.11
CA PHE A 801 -1.94 -0.92 18.55
C PHE A 801 -2.41 -1.92 17.47
N THR A 802 -3.37 -2.79 17.80
CA THR A 802 -4.03 -3.65 16.80
C THR A 802 -5.21 -2.94 16.15
N THR A 803 -5.19 -2.79 14.83
CA THR A 803 -6.29 -2.22 14.03
C THR A 803 -7.41 -3.26 13.82
N ALA A 804 -8.50 -2.86 13.15
CA ALA A 804 -9.55 -3.80 12.72
C ALA A 804 -9.29 -4.41 11.33
N GLU A 805 -8.19 -4.01 10.68
CA GLU A 805 -7.80 -4.38 9.31
C GLU A 805 -7.30 -5.82 9.30
N GLN A 806 -7.59 -6.58 8.24
CA GLN A 806 -7.29 -8.02 8.21
C GLN A 806 -6.18 -8.36 7.23
N ALA A 807 -5.33 -9.32 7.63
CA ALA A 807 -4.34 -9.96 6.77
C ALA A 807 -4.41 -11.48 6.94
N GLU A 808 -4.65 -12.20 5.84
CA GLU A 808 -4.62 -13.67 5.81
C GLU A 808 -3.35 -14.16 5.13
N LEU A 809 -2.67 -15.15 5.71
CA LEU A 809 -1.64 -15.93 5.02
C LEU A 809 -2.14 -17.32 4.64
N SER A 810 -1.66 -17.82 3.50
CA SER A 810 -1.87 -19.21 3.07
C SER A 810 -0.59 -19.78 2.45
N LEU A 811 -0.55 -21.11 2.25
CA LEU A 811 0.54 -21.76 1.52
C LEU A 811 0.07 -22.22 0.14
N ALA A 812 0.94 -22.09 -0.87
CA ALA A 812 0.70 -22.54 -2.23
C ALA A 812 1.99 -23.04 -2.92
N ASN A 813 1.87 -23.52 -4.15
CA ASN A 813 2.97 -23.81 -5.07
C ASN A 813 4.11 -24.68 -4.50
N PHE A 814 3.80 -25.60 -3.59
CA PHE A 814 4.79 -26.55 -3.06
C PHE A 814 5.42 -27.37 -4.19
N ASN A 815 6.74 -27.30 -4.30
CA ASN A 815 7.53 -27.97 -5.31
C ASN A 815 8.63 -28.80 -4.62
N PRO A 816 8.46 -30.13 -4.50
CA PRO A 816 9.45 -30.99 -3.86
C PRO A 816 10.76 -31.14 -4.64
N VAL A 817 10.74 -30.90 -5.96
CA VAL A 817 11.92 -31.04 -6.83
C VAL A 817 12.86 -29.83 -6.69
N ASN A 818 12.29 -28.62 -6.73
CA ASN A 818 13.05 -27.39 -6.59
C ASN A 818 13.30 -26.99 -5.12
N LYS A 819 12.77 -27.78 -4.18
CA LYS A 819 12.75 -27.50 -2.73
C LYS A 819 12.18 -26.12 -2.36
N THR A 820 11.02 -25.76 -2.93
CA THR A 820 10.36 -24.48 -2.66
C THR A 820 8.90 -24.65 -2.22
N VAL A 821 8.41 -23.69 -1.43
CA VAL A 821 6.98 -23.45 -1.16
C VAL A 821 6.73 -21.94 -1.17
N ASP A 822 5.56 -21.51 -1.67
CA ASP A 822 5.20 -20.10 -1.68
C ASP A 822 4.23 -19.81 -0.52
N VAL A 823 4.51 -18.75 0.22
CA VAL A 823 3.57 -18.11 1.13
C VAL A 823 2.80 -17.08 0.30
N MET A 824 1.48 -17.11 0.42
CA MET A 824 0.56 -16.17 -0.21
C MET A 824 -0.03 -15.25 0.86
N ILE A 825 -0.40 -14.04 0.48
CA ILE A 825 -1.08 -13.07 1.34
C ILE A 825 -2.35 -12.56 0.70
N ARG A 826 -3.35 -12.27 1.53
CA ARG A 826 -4.55 -11.51 1.20
C ARG A 826 -4.71 -10.42 2.27
N ASN A 827 -4.64 -9.17 1.87
CA ASN A 827 -4.70 -8.00 2.75
C ASN A 827 -5.71 -7.00 2.15
N PRO A 828 -7.03 -7.21 2.32
CA PRO A 828 -8.04 -6.41 1.66
C PRO A 828 -8.14 -4.99 2.21
N ASP A 829 -7.93 -4.82 3.53
CA ASP A 829 -8.28 -3.58 4.23
C ASP A 829 -7.12 -2.57 4.28
N ALA A 830 -5.86 -3.04 4.33
CA ALA A 830 -4.69 -2.18 4.43
C ALA A 830 -3.46 -2.70 3.67
N ARG A 831 -2.53 -1.79 3.38
CA ARG A 831 -1.19 -2.10 2.89
C ARG A 831 -0.39 -2.83 3.98
N VAL A 832 0.66 -3.57 3.60
CA VAL A 832 1.53 -4.29 4.55
C VAL A 832 2.97 -3.82 4.40
N MET A 833 3.52 -3.23 5.46
CA MET A 833 4.92 -2.75 5.52
C MET A 833 5.86 -3.80 6.10
N ALA A 834 5.38 -4.59 7.07
CA ALA A 834 6.17 -5.61 7.72
C ALA A 834 5.33 -6.83 8.14
N TYR A 835 5.98 -7.97 8.35
CA TYR A 835 5.35 -9.22 8.78
C TYR A 835 6.37 -10.20 9.38
N GLU A 836 5.91 -10.97 10.36
CA GLU A 836 6.66 -12.02 11.02
C GLU A 836 5.80 -13.27 11.17
N PHE A 837 6.28 -14.41 10.68
CA PHE A 837 5.58 -15.69 10.79
C PHE A 837 6.55 -16.87 10.87
N THR A 838 6.03 -18.02 11.33
CA THR A 838 6.82 -19.24 11.54
C THR A 838 6.23 -20.41 10.77
N VAL A 839 7.05 -21.20 10.07
CA VAL A 839 6.64 -22.38 9.31
C VAL A 839 7.21 -23.70 9.87
N ASN A 840 6.36 -24.70 10.04
CA ASN A 840 6.76 -26.04 10.47
C ASN A 840 6.65 -27.06 9.33
N GLY A 841 7.30 -28.22 9.48
CA GLY A 841 7.33 -29.28 8.45
C GLY A 841 8.46 -29.17 7.43
N LEU A 842 9.27 -28.10 7.51
CA LEU A 842 10.51 -27.90 6.76
C LEU A 842 11.56 -27.18 7.61
N THR A 843 12.81 -27.14 7.12
CA THR A 843 13.88 -26.28 7.65
C THR A 843 14.32 -25.29 6.58
N ILE A 844 14.28 -23.99 6.86
CA ILE A 844 14.49 -22.94 5.85
C ILE A 844 15.96 -22.89 5.39
N GLN A 845 16.18 -22.75 4.08
CA GLN A 845 17.46 -22.39 3.49
C GLN A 845 17.55 -20.87 3.25
N SER A 846 16.51 -20.31 2.63
CA SER A 846 16.38 -18.88 2.34
C SER A 846 14.93 -18.50 2.09
N ALA A 847 14.61 -17.22 2.25
CA ALA A 847 13.35 -16.62 1.84
C ALA A 847 13.60 -15.54 0.78
N ALA A 848 12.75 -15.46 -0.24
CA ALA A 848 12.80 -14.44 -1.27
C ALA A 848 11.42 -13.77 -1.41
N ASN A 849 11.39 -12.47 -1.65
CA ASN A 849 10.16 -11.72 -1.88
C ASN A 849 9.56 -12.11 -3.27
N LEU A 850 8.25 -12.34 -3.32
CA LEU A 850 7.50 -12.65 -4.57
C LEU A 850 6.39 -11.62 -4.88
N ALA A 851 6.19 -10.61 -4.03
CA ALA A 851 5.10 -9.66 -4.15
C ALA A 851 5.07 -8.98 -5.54
N PRO A 852 4.06 -9.27 -6.39
CA PRO A 852 4.04 -8.76 -7.76
C PRO A 852 3.66 -7.28 -7.84
N ASN A 853 3.01 -6.76 -6.80
CA ASN A 853 2.48 -5.40 -6.70
C ASN A 853 3.17 -4.64 -5.55
N LEU A 854 4.50 -4.55 -5.57
CA LEU A 854 5.28 -3.83 -4.55
C LEU A 854 5.64 -2.42 -5.04
N ALA A 855 5.37 -1.41 -4.21
CA ALA A 855 5.71 -0.01 -4.49
C ALA A 855 7.15 0.35 -4.05
N GLY A 856 8.06 -0.63 -3.97
CA GLY A 856 9.38 -0.55 -3.35
C GLY A 856 9.97 -1.94 -3.11
N ASP A 857 10.87 -2.10 -2.13
CA ASP A 857 11.51 -3.37 -1.75
C ASP A 857 11.24 -3.74 -0.28
N ILE A 858 10.48 -4.83 -0.03
CA ILE A 858 10.43 -5.49 1.29
C ILE A 858 11.62 -6.44 1.39
N SER A 859 12.45 -6.23 2.40
CA SER A 859 13.64 -7.03 2.69
C SER A 859 13.28 -8.26 3.51
N MET A 860 13.76 -9.43 3.08
CA MET A 860 13.42 -10.74 3.65
C MET A 860 14.58 -11.29 4.47
N SER A 861 14.31 -11.62 5.73
CA SER A 861 15.29 -12.15 6.68
C SER A 861 14.83 -13.48 7.29
N THR A 862 15.74 -14.44 7.39
CA THR A 862 15.53 -15.78 7.96
C THR A 862 16.88 -16.39 8.35
N THR A 863 16.88 -17.30 9.33
CA THR A 863 18.07 -18.05 9.74
C THR A 863 18.16 -19.39 8.99
N LEU A 864 19.36 -19.77 8.53
CA LEU A 864 19.61 -21.07 7.88
C LEU A 864 19.35 -22.21 8.89
N GLY A 865 18.49 -23.16 8.50
CA GLY A 865 18.02 -24.24 9.37
C GLY A 865 16.89 -23.85 10.33
N GLY A 866 16.54 -22.57 10.40
CA GLY A 866 15.44 -22.05 11.22
C GLY A 866 14.06 -22.23 10.57
N ASN A 867 13.05 -21.65 11.23
CA ASN A 867 11.64 -21.72 10.86
C ASN A 867 10.91 -20.35 10.84
N LYS A 868 11.52 -19.28 11.37
CA LYS A 868 10.95 -17.92 11.38
C LYS A 868 11.36 -17.13 10.14
N VAL A 869 10.41 -16.38 9.57
CA VAL A 869 10.62 -15.44 8.46
C VAL A 869 10.13 -14.06 8.90
N ILE A 870 10.97 -13.05 8.67
CA ILE A 870 10.61 -11.63 8.85
C ILE A 870 10.76 -10.92 7.50
N GLY A 871 9.70 -10.25 7.07
CA GLY A 871 9.75 -9.28 5.97
C GLY A 871 9.51 -7.88 6.50
N ILE A 872 10.34 -6.91 6.12
CA ILE A 872 10.14 -5.50 6.50
C ILE A 872 10.67 -4.58 5.39
N CYS A 873 9.95 -3.50 5.09
CA CYS A 873 10.53 -2.39 4.33
C CYS A 873 11.24 -1.43 5.31
N TYR A 874 12.48 -1.03 4.99
CA TYR A 874 13.24 -0.02 5.75
C TYR A 874 13.15 1.39 5.12
N LEU A 875 12.21 1.56 4.19
CA LEU A 875 11.89 2.81 3.50
C LEU A 875 10.38 3.05 3.61
N ASP A 876 9.90 4.23 3.20
CA ASP A 876 8.47 4.49 3.07
C ASP A 876 7.88 3.75 1.86
N SER A 877 7.69 2.44 2.03
CA SER A 877 7.01 1.59 1.07
C SER A 877 6.40 0.36 1.74
N SER A 878 5.44 -0.24 1.04
CA SER A 878 4.65 -1.35 1.54
C SER A 878 3.91 -2.04 0.39
N LEU A 879 3.61 -3.32 0.60
CA LEU A 879 2.73 -4.12 -0.25
C LEU A 879 1.36 -3.45 -0.33
N VAL A 880 0.84 -3.30 -1.55
CA VAL A 880 -0.49 -2.72 -1.80
C VAL A 880 -1.60 -3.63 -1.25
N LYS A 881 -2.84 -3.13 -1.09
CA LYS A 881 -3.98 -3.98 -0.67
C LYS A 881 -4.20 -5.10 -1.71
N ASN A 882 -4.58 -6.30 -1.28
CA ASN A 882 -4.93 -7.40 -2.18
C ASN A 882 -6.23 -8.08 -1.71
N SER A 883 -7.29 -7.96 -2.52
CA SER A 883 -8.62 -8.51 -2.22
C SER A 883 -8.70 -10.04 -2.37
N GLY A 884 -7.74 -10.65 -3.07
CA GLY A 884 -7.52 -12.10 -3.17
C GLY A 884 -6.06 -12.47 -2.87
N PHE A 885 -5.76 -13.76 -2.77
CA PHE A 885 -4.41 -14.24 -2.46
C PHE A 885 -3.42 -13.98 -3.59
N VAL A 886 -2.34 -13.26 -3.28
CA VAL A 886 -1.17 -13.03 -4.16
C VAL A 886 0.09 -13.64 -3.55
N PRO A 887 1.12 -14.01 -4.34
CA PRO A 887 2.39 -14.46 -3.79
C PRO A 887 3.04 -13.39 -2.92
N LEU A 888 3.42 -13.75 -1.68
CA LEU A 888 4.16 -12.90 -0.76
C LEU A 888 5.66 -13.24 -0.79
N ALA A 889 5.98 -14.51 -0.52
CA ALA A 889 7.35 -14.96 -0.35
C ALA A 889 7.55 -16.39 -0.83
N ARG A 890 8.73 -16.68 -1.40
CA ARG A 890 9.21 -18.04 -1.70
C ARG A 890 10.13 -18.49 -0.59
N ILE A 891 9.78 -19.57 0.08
CA ILE A 891 10.67 -20.27 1.02
C ILE A 891 11.38 -21.38 0.25
N THR A 892 12.71 -21.29 0.15
CA THR A 892 13.56 -22.40 -0.26
C THR A 892 13.96 -23.16 1.00
N TYR A 893 13.85 -24.50 1.00
CA TYR A 893 14.11 -25.32 2.20
C TYR A 893 15.25 -26.32 1.99
N VAL A 894 15.96 -26.64 3.08
CA VAL A 894 17.05 -27.64 3.08
C VAL A 894 16.46 -29.06 3.04
N SER A 895 15.50 -29.31 3.94
CA SER A 895 14.85 -30.60 4.17
C SER A 895 13.38 -30.45 4.59
N LEU A 896 12.61 -31.53 4.43
CA LEU A 896 11.26 -31.68 4.96
C LEU A 896 11.32 -32.47 6.27
N THR A 897 10.63 -31.98 7.29
CA THR A 897 10.62 -32.54 8.66
C THR A 897 9.27 -33.12 9.08
N GLY A 898 8.22 -32.97 8.25
CA GLY A 898 6.89 -33.50 8.50
C GLY A 898 6.18 -34.01 7.24
N ALA A 899 5.05 -34.68 7.44
CA ALA A 899 4.15 -35.09 6.35
C ALA A 899 3.32 -33.92 5.78
N GLU A 900 3.31 -32.79 6.49
CA GLU A 900 2.66 -31.54 6.09
C GLU A 900 3.61 -30.38 6.37
N ILE A 901 3.57 -29.35 5.52
CA ILE A 901 4.23 -28.05 5.73
C ILE A 901 3.15 -27.08 6.18
N CYS A 902 3.32 -26.41 7.32
CA CYS A 902 2.29 -25.52 7.87
C CYS A 902 2.83 -24.14 8.25
N ILE A 903 2.05 -23.09 8.07
CA ILE A 903 2.22 -21.83 8.82
C ILE A 903 1.73 -22.12 10.25
N SER A 904 2.66 -22.11 11.19
CA SER A 904 2.44 -22.54 12.57
C SER A 904 2.03 -21.40 13.50
N ALA A 905 2.49 -20.18 13.20
CA ALA A 905 2.08 -18.95 13.83
C ALA A 905 2.32 -17.77 12.88
N ILE A 906 1.47 -16.76 12.95
CA ILE A 906 1.79 -15.40 12.54
C ILE A 906 2.04 -14.66 13.86
N GLN A 907 3.20 -14.03 14.01
CA GLN A 907 3.48 -13.21 15.18
C GLN A 907 2.73 -11.89 15.00
N ASP A 908 3.12 -11.12 13.97
CA ASP A 908 2.47 -9.87 13.59
C ASP A 908 2.50 -9.66 12.07
N ILE A 909 1.54 -8.88 11.58
CA ILE A 909 1.56 -8.25 10.25
C ILE A 909 1.22 -6.78 10.48
N VAL A 910 2.02 -5.89 9.92
CA VAL A 910 1.99 -4.46 10.25
C VAL A 910 1.66 -3.62 9.02
N ASN A 911 0.73 -2.68 9.20
CA ASN A 911 0.38 -1.67 8.21
C ASN A 911 1.47 -0.56 8.11
N PRO A 912 1.38 0.41 7.17
CA PRO A 912 2.41 1.45 7.00
C PRO A 912 2.52 2.43 8.19
N ASP A 913 1.48 2.52 9.01
CA ASP A 913 1.44 3.41 10.19
C ASP A 913 2.12 2.82 11.43
N GLY A 914 2.75 1.63 11.29
CA GLY A 914 3.38 0.89 12.37
C GLY A 914 2.41 0.14 13.29
N ASN A 915 1.19 -0.16 12.82
CA ASN A 915 0.14 -0.79 13.63
C ASN A 915 -0.18 -2.22 13.17
N ASN A 916 -0.50 -3.09 14.13
CA ASN A 916 -0.69 -4.52 13.89
C ASN A 916 -2.08 -4.77 13.30
N MET A 917 -2.17 -5.66 12.33
CA MET A 917 -3.42 -6.08 11.70
C MET A 917 -3.98 -7.31 12.42
N ILE A 918 -5.29 -7.56 12.28
CA ILE A 918 -5.89 -8.84 12.67
C ILE A 918 -5.42 -9.91 11.70
N THR A 919 -4.62 -10.86 12.17
CA THR A 919 -4.03 -11.90 11.33
C THR A 919 -4.81 -13.20 11.40
N SER A 920 -4.83 -13.96 10.30
CA SER A 920 -5.31 -15.35 10.31
C SER A 920 -4.63 -16.21 9.26
N VAL A 921 -4.77 -17.53 9.39
CA VAL A 921 -4.17 -18.50 8.47
C VAL A 921 -5.27 -19.27 7.75
N ASN A 922 -5.29 -19.19 6.41
CA ASN A 922 -6.26 -19.84 5.55
C ASN A 922 -5.60 -20.97 4.78
N GLY A 923 -6.14 -22.19 4.82
CA GLY A 923 -5.49 -23.35 4.18
C GLY A 923 -4.05 -23.57 4.67
N GLY A 924 -3.82 -23.37 5.97
CA GLY A 924 -2.48 -23.18 6.56
C GLY A 924 -1.49 -24.31 6.47
N CYS A 925 -1.88 -25.48 5.97
CA CYS A 925 -1.04 -26.66 5.81
C CYS A 925 -1.15 -27.22 4.38
N LEU A 926 -0.01 -27.54 3.77
CA LEU A 926 0.09 -28.34 2.57
C LEU A 926 0.60 -29.73 2.91
N THR A 927 -0.20 -30.76 2.64
CA THR A 927 0.26 -32.15 2.70
C THR A 927 1.39 -32.34 1.68
N VAL A 928 2.52 -32.89 2.11
CA VAL A 928 3.61 -33.31 1.22
C VAL A 928 3.11 -34.54 0.46
N PRO A 929 2.80 -34.44 -0.85
CA PRO A 929 2.13 -35.53 -1.54
C PRO A 929 3.02 -36.76 -1.58
N ASN A 930 2.41 -37.94 -1.53
CA ASN A 930 3.09 -39.20 -1.84
C ASN A 930 4.32 -39.46 -0.97
N THR A 931 4.20 -39.48 0.35
CA THR A 931 5.31 -39.95 1.22
C THR A 931 4.89 -41.23 1.94
N VAL A 932 5.58 -42.33 1.67
CA VAL A 932 5.47 -43.56 2.46
C VAL A 932 6.58 -43.64 3.50
N ALA A 933 6.28 -44.26 4.65
CA ALA A 933 7.18 -44.35 5.78
C ALA A 933 7.63 -45.80 6.03
N LEU A 934 8.91 -45.98 6.32
CA LEU A 934 9.55 -47.28 6.52
C LEU A 934 10.49 -47.27 7.72
N ARG A 935 10.61 -48.41 8.39
CA ARG A 935 11.72 -48.73 9.31
C ARG A 935 12.43 -50.00 8.82
N PRO A 936 13.30 -49.89 7.80
CA PRO A 936 14.14 -51.02 7.41
C PRO A 936 15.07 -51.39 8.57
N GLN A 937 15.41 -52.66 8.70
CA GLN A 937 16.43 -53.12 9.63
C GLN A 937 17.36 -54.09 8.89
N LEU A 938 18.68 -53.94 9.02
CA LEU A 938 19.66 -54.75 8.30
C LEU A 938 20.99 -54.84 9.06
N TRP A 939 21.76 -55.88 8.76
CA TRP A 939 23.14 -56.01 9.20
C TRP A 939 24.08 -55.96 8.01
N LEU A 940 25.20 -55.25 8.15
CA LEU A 940 26.33 -55.30 7.24
C LEU A 940 27.36 -56.27 7.82
N GLU A 941 27.80 -57.26 7.04
CA GLU A 941 28.74 -58.28 7.51
C GLU A 941 30.06 -57.69 8.05
N GLY A 942 30.64 -56.70 7.36
CA GLY A 942 31.93 -56.09 7.71
C GLY A 942 32.03 -55.50 9.13
N PRO A 943 31.13 -54.58 9.53
CA PRO A 943 31.12 -54.00 10.87
C PRO A 943 30.44 -54.89 11.92
N TYR A 944 29.75 -55.97 11.55
CA TYR A 944 29.00 -56.79 12.51
C TYR A 944 29.92 -57.49 13.53
N ASP A 945 29.61 -57.30 14.81
CA ASP A 945 30.28 -57.92 15.94
C ASP A 945 29.31 -58.87 16.66
N ALA A 946 29.49 -60.18 16.39
CA ALA A 946 28.76 -61.26 17.04
C ALA A 946 29.12 -61.42 18.54
N THR A 947 30.21 -60.81 19.00
CA THR A 947 30.71 -60.92 20.38
C THR A 947 30.17 -59.82 21.30
N ALA A 948 29.59 -58.77 20.74
CA ALA A 948 28.80 -57.79 21.48
C ALA A 948 27.56 -58.46 22.11
N ASN A 949 27.11 -57.94 23.26
CA ASN A 949 25.95 -58.48 23.99
C ASN A 949 24.94 -57.36 24.32
N PRO A 950 23.82 -57.23 23.59
CA PRO A 950 23.44 -58.02 22.41
C PRO A 950 24.36 -57.75 21.20
N PRO A 951 24.36 -58.62 20.16
CA PRO A 951 25.13 -58.40 18.94
C PRO A 951 24.80 -57.06 18.26
N MET A 952 25.83 -56.39 17.77
CA MET A 952 25.75 -55.03 17.21
C MET A 952 26.78 -54.86 16.09
N MET A 953 26.63 -53.83 15.27
CA MET A 953 27.71 -53.34 14.40
C MET A 953 28.66 -52.41 15.16
N ARG A 954 29.91 -52.30 14.68
CA ARG A 954 30.87 -51.27 15.09
C ARG A 954 30.57 -49.93 14.39
N ASP A 955 30.87 -48.82 15.04
CA ASP A 955 30.72 -47.45 14.53
C ASP A 955 32.08 -46.76 14.28
N ASP A 956 33.07 -47.52 13.82
CA ASP A 956 34.46 -47.08 13.68
C ASP A 956 34.59 -45.83 12.78
N LEU A 957 33.81 -45.75 11.69
CA LEU A 957 33.75 -44.58 10.79
C LEU A 957 33.27 -43.30 11.47
N ARG A 958 32.32 -43.40 12.40
CA ARG A 958 31.81 -42.27 13.19
C ARG A 958 32.84 -41.84 14.23
N LEU A 959 33.42 -42.80 14.95
CA LEU A 959 34.49 -42.55 15.93
C LEU A 959 35.74 -41.94 15.30
N GLY A 960 36.07 -42.32 14.05
CA GLY A 960 37.15 -41.73 13.27
C GLY A 960 36.83 -40.36 12.65
N GLY A 961 35.58 -39.89 12.73
CA GLY A 961 35.15 -38.63 12.10
C GLY A 961 35.12 -38.68 10.57
N PHE A 962 34.99 -39.87 9.98
CA PHE A 962 35.08 -40.08 8.53
C PHE A 962 33.72 -40.06 7.81
N LEU A 963 32.59 -40.21 8.53
CA LEU A 963 31.27 -40.14 7.92
C LEU A 963 31.01 -38.75 7.31
N PRO A 964 30.68 -38.65 6.00
CA PRO A 964 30.39 -37.37 5.37
C PRO A 964 29.06 -36.81 5.90
N ALA A 965 28.96 -35.48 6.07
CA ALA A 965 27.72 -34.85 6.53
C ALA A 965 26.64 -34.80 5.45
N LEU A 966 27.03 -34.78 4.17
CA LEU A 966 26.15 -34.95 3.01
C LEU A 966 26.16 -36.42 2.57
N GLU A 967 25.03 -36.93 2.10
CA GLU A 967 24.96 -38.26 1.53
C GLU A 967 25.97 -38.45 0.38
N PRO A 968 26.65 -39.61 0.29
CA PRO A 968 27.76 -39.78 -0.63
C PRO A 968 27.39 -40.49 -1.95
N TYR A 969 26.16 -40.97 -2.11
CA TYR A 969 25.75 -41.80 -3.25
C TYR A 969 25.60 -40.98 -4.53
N THR A 970 25.09 -39.75 -4.45
CA THR A 970 25.08 -38.82 -5.60
C THR A 970 26.50 -38.50 -6.07
N ALA A 971 27.46 -38.30 -5.16
CA ALA A 971 28.87 -38.08 -5.50
C ALA A 971 29.54 -39.32 -6.15
N MET A 972 29.05 -40.53 -5.85
CA MET A 972 29.44 -41.77 -6.51
C MET A 972 28.68 -42.04 -7.84
N GLY A 973 27.79 -41.13 -8.26
CA GLY A 973 27.04 -41.25 -9.51
C GLY A 973 25.80 -42.14 -9.45
N TYR A 974 25.30 -42.48 -8.25
CA TYR A 974 24.06 -43.22 -8.10
C TYR A 974 22.84 -42.33 -8.44
N PRO A 975 21.92 -42.76 -9.32
CA PRO A 975 20.78 -41.96 -9.75
C PRO A 975 19.64 -42.04 -8.73
N HIS A 976 19.41 -40.94 -7.99
CA HIS A 976 18.25 -40.83 -7.12
C HIS A 976 16.95 -40.49 -7.87
N LEU A 977 15.81 -40.92 -7.31
CA LEU A 977 14.48 -40.73 -7.87
C LEU A 977 13.49 -40.30 -6.79
N ASN A 978 12.58 -39.40 -7.14
CA ASN A 978 11.45 -38.95 -6.29
C ASN A 978 11.88 -38.61 -4.85
N GLY A 979 12.59 -37.48 -4.71
CA GLY A 979 12.90 -36.88 -3.41
C GLY A 979 14.13 -37.43 -2.68
N GLY A 980 14.85 -38.40 -3.25
CA GLY A 980 16.18 -38.80 -2.80
C GLY A 980 17.29 -37.93 -3.40
N GLY A 981 18.47 -37.94 -2.78
CA GLY A 981 19.67 -37.26 -3.23
C GLY A 981 19.90 -35.92 -2.51
N GLY A 982 21.15 -35.68 -2.10
CA GLY A 982 21.54 -34.48 -1.36
C GLY A 982 20.95 -34.38 0.06
N GLU A 983 20.57 -35.50 0.67
CA GLU A 983 20.21 -35.55 2.08
C GLU A 983 21.42 -35.24 2.98
N GLN A 984 21.22 -34.47 4.06
CA GLN A 984 22.28 -34.04 4.97
C GLN A 984 21.97 -34.49 6.41
N ILE A 985 22.98 -34.99 7.12
CA ILE A 985 22.91 -35.38 8.53
C ILE A 985 22.61 -34.15 9.39
N ALA A 986 21.60 -34.24 10.26
CA ALA A 986 21.23 -33.17 11.16
C ALA A 986 22.33 -32.90 12.21
N THR A 987 22.45 -31.63 12.62
CA THR A 987 23.45 -31.19 13.61
C THR A 987 23.36 -32.02 14.89
N GLY A 988 24.50 -32.55 15.34
CA GLY A 988 24.60 -33.32 16.60
C GLY A 988 24.38 -34.84 16.46
N VAL A 989 23.79 -35.35 15.37
CA VAL A 989 23.49 -36.78 15.20
C VAL A 989 24.74 -37.67 15.26
N LEU A 990 25.87 -37.22 14.70
CA LEU A 990 27.16 -37.95 14.79
C LEU A 990 27.75 -37.99 16.21
N GLY A 991 27.24 -37.18 17.14
CA GLY A 991 27.59 -37.22 18.56
C GLY A 991 26.90 -38.35 19.35
N ILE A 992 25.87 -38.98 18.78
CA ILE A 992 25.12 -40.08 19.42
C ILE A 992 26.03 -41.31 19.57
N SER A 993 25.92 -41.99 20.71
CA SER A 993 26.67 -43.21 21.06
C SER A 993 25.72 -44.33 21.54
N GLY A 994 26.24 -45.54 21.75
CA GLY A 994 25.42 -46.71 22.10
C GLY A 994 24.71 -47.32 20.88
N SER A 995 23.59 -48.01 21.09
CA SER A 995 22.84 -48.70 20.03
C SER A 995 22.49 -47.80 18.83
N ASN A 996 22.15 -46.55 19.11
CA ASN A 996 21.69 -45.57 18.13
C ASN A 996 22.86 -44.83 17.41
N ALA A 997 24.12 -45.19 17.71
CA ALA A 997 25.27 -44.58 17.06
C ALA A 997 25.27 -44.91 15.56
N ILE A 998 25.59 -43.93 14.72
CA ILE A 998 25.60 -44.11 13.27
C ILE A 998 26.80 -44.96 12.85
N VAL A 999 26.51 -46.05 12.13
CA VAL A 999 27.51 -46.92 11.49
C VAL A 999 27.84 -46.36 10.11
N ASP A 1000 26.82 -46.06 9.29
CA ASP A 1000 27.01 -45.67 7.90
C ASP A 1000 25.76 -45.06 7.23
N HIS A 1001 25.91 -44.63 5.98
CA HIS A 1001 24.79 -44.33 5.07
C HIS A 1001 24.34 -45.58 4.29
N VAL A 1002 23.04 -45.72 4.08
CA VAL A 1002 22.41 -46.74 3.22
C VAL A 1002 21.39 -46.11 2.28
N VAL A 1003 21.20 -46.69 1.09
CA VAL A 1003 20.10 -46.30 0.20
C VAL A 1003 18.94 -47.26 0.39
N VAL A 1004 17.75 -46.70 0.62
CA VAL A 1004 16.48 -47.41 0.58
C VAL A 1004 15.84 -47.17 -0.80
N GLU A 1005 15.57 -48.23 -1.54
CA GLU A 1005 14.87 -48.17 -2.82
C GLU A 1005 13.46 -48.75 -2.68
N LEU A 1006 12.50 -48.09 -3.31
CA LEU A 1006 11.19 -48.66 -3.61
C LEU A 1006 11.11 -48.99 -5.09
N ARG A 1007 10.68 -50.21 -5.38
CA ARG A 1007 10.63 -50.80 -6.72
C ARG A 1007 9.20 -51.23 -7.06
N SER A 1008 8.83 -51.11 -8.33
CA SER A 1008 7.49 -51.40 -8.83
C SER A 1008 7.05 -52.83 -8.52
N SER A 1009 5.84 -52.99 -7.97
CA SER A 1009 5.26 -54.30 -7.66
C SER A 1009 4.96 -55.19 -8.87
N THR A 1010 4.91 -54.62 -10.08
CA THR A 1010 4.69 -55.38 -11.32
C THR A 1010 5.96 -55.52 -12.16
N THR A 1011 6.94 -54.64 -11.95
CA THR A 1011 8.18 -54.57 -12.75
C THR A 1011 9.36 -54.40 -11.80
N PRO A 1012 9.85 -55.46 -11.12
CA PRO A 1012 10.76 -55.31 -9.98
C PRO A 1012 12.12 -54.64 -10.28
N ALA A 1013 12.58 -54.65 -11.54
CA ALA A 1013 13.76 -53.92 -12.00
C ALA A 1013 13.56 -52.38 -12.01
N GLN A 1014 12.32 -51.90 -12.03
CA GLN A 1014 12.00 -50.48 -12.07
C GLN A 1014 12.00 -49.89 -10.66
N VAL A 1015 13.05 -49.14 -10.32
CA VAL A 1015 13.06 -48.25 -9.15
C VAL A 1015 12.06 -47.11 -9.40
N VAL A 1016 11.24 -46.81 -8.39
CA VAL A 1016 10.18 -45.80 -8.42
C VAL A 1016 10.33 -44.72 -7.35
N GLY A 1017 11.25 -44.89 -6.40
CA GLY A 1017 11.66 -43.85 -5.46
C GLY A 1017 12.87 -44.31 -4.64
N THR A 1018 13.73 -43.38 -4.25
CA THR A 1018 14.92 -43.67 -3.43
C THR A 1018 15.06 -42.66 -2.30
N ARG A 1019 15.78 -43.04 -1.25
CA ARG A 1019 16.13 -42.16 -0.13
C ARG A 1019 17.44 -42.63 0.50
N THR A 1020 18.37 -41.72 0.77
CA THR A 1020 19.50 -42.04 1.65
C THR A 1020 19.06 -41.91 3.11
N ALA A 1021 19.50 -42.88 3.92
CA ALA A 1021 19.17 -43.04 5.32
C ALA A 1021 20.42 -43.42 6.13
N LEU A 1022 20.33 -43.36 7.45
CA LEU A 1022 21.41 -43.68 8.37
C LEU A 1022 21.19 -45.04 9.02
N LEU A 1023 22.23 -45.87 9.04
CA LEU A 1023 22.24 -47.18 9.69
C LEU A 1023 22.81 -47.08 11.10
N GLN A 1024 22.12 -47.63 12.09
CA GLN A 1024 22.50 -47.62 13.51
C GLN A 1024 23.16 -48.94 13.96
N ARG A 1025 23.85 -48.95 15.10
CA ARG A 1025 24.61 -50.11 15.60
C ARG A 1025 23.76 -51.31 15.98
N ASP A 1026 22.47 -51.14 16.27
CA ASP A 1026 21.50 -52.23 16.46
C ASP A 1026 20.84 -52.71 15.15
N GLY A 1027 21.24 -52.13 14.02
CA GLY A 1027 20.78 -52.49 12.68
C GLY A 1027 19.51 -51.77 12.24
N ASP A 1028 19.00 -50.81 13.02
CA ASP A 1028 17.88 -49.97 12.59
C ASP A 1028 18.32 -48.95 11.54
N VAL A 1029 17.45 -48.69 10.55
CA VAL A 1029 17.66 -47.66 9.52
C VAL A 1029 16.67 -46.51 9.76
N VAL A 1030 17.22 -45.31 9.93
CA VAL A 1030 16.50 -44.10 10.33
C VAL A 1030 16.75 -42.93 9.38
N GLY A 1031 15.91 -41.90 9.45
CA GLY A 1031 16.12 -40.63 8.75
C GLY A 1031 17.41 -39.92 9.18
N MET A 1032 17.75 -38.84 8.47
CA MET A 1032 18.98 -38.06 8.73
C MET A 1032 18.98 -37.30 10.07
N ASP A 1033 17.85 -37.31 10.78
CA ASP A 1033 17.69 -36.84 12.17
C ASP A 1033 18.15 -37.88 13.22
N GLY A 1034 18.49 -39.10 12.79
CA GLY A 1034 18.91 -40.19 13.66
C GLY A 1034 17.78 -40.90 14.42
N SER A 1035 16.50 -40.68 14.09
CA SER A 1035 15.38 -41.30 14.83
C SER A 1035 14.08 -41.54 14.04
N SER A 1036 13.76 -40.68 13.07
CA SER A 1036 12.53 -40.77 12.30
C SER A 1036 12.51 -41.99 11.37
N PRO A 1037 11.32 -42.48 10.97
CA PRO A 1037 11.22 -43.43 9.86
C PRO A 1037 11.87 -42.88 8.59
N VAL A 1038 12.33 -43.76 7.71
CA VAL A 1038 12.76 -43.39 6.37
C VAL A 1038 11.52 -43.01 5.56
N LEU A 1039 11.51 -41.78 5.03
CA LEU A 1039 10.44 -41.22 4.22
C LEU A 1039 10.84 -41.25 2.74
N VAL A 1040 10.06 -41.92 1.89
CA VAL A 1040 10.30 -42.03 0.44
C VAL A 1040 9.14 -41.40 -0.33
N GLN A 1041 9.41 -40.53 -1.32
CA GLN A 1041 8.34 -39.77 -1.99
C GLN A 1041 7.61 -40.56 -3.10
N VAL A 1042 6.98 -41.69 -2.74
CA VAL A 1042 6.04 -42.43 -3.62
C VAL A 1042 4.63 -42.52 -3.01
N PRO A 1043 3.56 -42.68 -3.81
CA PRO A 1043 2.21 -42.84 -3.30
C PRO A 1043 2.09 -44.06 -2.35
N PRO A 1044 1.13 -44.10 -1.43
CA PRO A 1044 0.76 -45.34 -0.74
C PRO A 1044 0.39 -46.44 -1.74
N GLY A 1045 0.93 -47.64 -1.56
CA GLY A 1045 0.82 -48.71 -2.55
C GLY A 1045 1.65 -49.94 -2.21
N ASN A 1046 1.64 -50.91 -3.13
CA ASN A 1046 2.46 -52.12 -3.01
C ASN A 1046 3.81 -51.90 -3.70
N TYR A 1047 4.92 -52.14 -3.01
CA TYR A 1047 6.27 -51.99 -3.55
C TYR A 1047 7.19 -53.09 -3.07
N HIS A 1048 8.14 -53.51 -3.92
CA HIS A 1048 9.30 -54.21 -3.40
C HIS A 1048 10.20 -53.21 -2.68
N VAL A 1049 10.67 -53.57 -1.49
CA VAL A 1049 11.62 -52.76 -0.71
C VAL A 1049 13.01 -53.35 -0.94
N ALA A 1050 13.96 -52.52 -1.33
CA ALA A 1050 15.36 -52.91 -1.41
C ALA A 1050 16.26 -52.00 -0.56
N VAL A 1051 17.36 -52.56 -0.09
CA VAL A 1051 18.41 -51.84 0.63
C VAL A 1051 19.74 -52.06 -0.07
N ARG A 1052 20.48 -50.97 -0.30
CA ARG A 1052 21.83 -50.99 -0.89
C ARG A 1052 22.80 -50.22 0.00
N HIS A 1053 24.05 -50.63 -0.03
CA HIS A 1053 25.16 -50.01 0.68
C HIS A 1053 26.36 -49.89 -0.27
N ARG A 1054 27.28 -48.94 -0.02
CA ARG A 1054 28.34 -48.60 -1.00
C ARG A 1054 29.23 -49.78 -1.40
N ASN A 1055 29.46 -50.77 -0.52
CA ASN A 1055 30.38 -51.88 -0.79
C ASN A 1055 29.88 -53.25 -0.30
N HIS A 1056 28.57 -53.38 -0.07
CA HIS A 1056 27.92 -54.65 0.22
C HIS A 1056 26.87 -54.95 -0.86
N LEU A 1057 26.67 -56.23 -1.19
CA LEU A 1057 25.61 -56.64 -2.12
C LEU A 1057 24.24 -56.36 -1.47
N GLY A 1058 23.41 -55.56 -2.14
CA GLY A 1058 22.06 -55.24 -1.70
C GLY A 1058 21.08 -56.41 -1.77
N ALA A 1059 19.95 -56.23 -1.09
CA ALA A 1059 18.88 -57.23 -1.03
C ALA A 1059 17.50 -56.56 -1.16
N MET A 1060 16.55 -57.29 -1.76
CA MET A 1060 15.16 -56.84 -1.97
C MET A 1060 14.17 -57.89 -1.46
N THR A 1061 12.98 -57.45 -0.99
CA THR A 1061 11.89 -58.35 -0.61
C THR A 1061 11.42 -59.20 -1.80
N ALA A 1062 11.16 -60.49 -1.58
CA ALA A 1062 10.73 -61.43 -2.62
C ALA A 1062 9.36 -61.07 -3.21
N ALA A 1063 8.49 -60.51 -2.37
CA ALA A 1063 7.16 -60.04 -2.74
C ALA A 1063 7.05 -58.52 -2.45
N PRO A 1064 6.13 -57.82 -3.13
CA PRO A 1064 5.75 -56.46 -2.76
C PRO A 1064 5.11 -56.41 -1.37
N LEU A 1065 5.42 -55.38 -0.60
CA LEU A 1065 4.78 -55.04 0.67
C LEU A 1065 3.84 -53.86 0.49
N ALA A 1066 2.73 -53.83 1.23
CA ALA A 1066 1.81 -52.69 1.27
C ALA A 1066 2.38 -51.60 2.19
N ILE A 1067 2.70 -50.43 1.63
CA ILE A 1067 3.36 -49.32 2.34
C ILE A 1067 2.43 -48.09 2.29
N SER A 1068 2.36 -47.35 3.40
CA SER A 1068 1.57 -46.13 3.52
C SER A 1068 2.34 -45.06 4.29
N THR A 1069 1.67 -43.97 4.65
CA THR A 1069 2.20 -42.95 5.59
C THR A 1069 2.44 -43.50 7.00
N THR A 1070 1.83 -44.64 7.37
CA THR A 1070 2.09 -45.33 8.64
C THR A 1070 3.35 -46.20 8.49
N PRO A 1071 4.38 -46.02 9.33
CA PRO A 1071 5.65 -46.74 9.17
C PRO A 1071 5.50 -48.24 9.41
N ILE A 1072 5.99 -49.04 8.46
CA ILE A 1072 6.12 -50.50 8.62
C ILE A 1072 7.59 -50.90 8.80
N THR A 1073 7.83 -51.95 9.57
CA THR A 1073 9.17 -52.53 9.74
C THR A 1073 9.47 -53.54 8.63
N VAL A 1074 10.66 -53.46 8.03
CA VAL A 1074 11.15 -54.42 7.02
C VAL A 1074 12.49 -54.97 7.47
N ASP A 1075 12.45 -56.11 8.17
CA ASP A 1075 13.64 -56.67 8.83
C ASP A 1075 14.41 -57.63 7.92
N PHE A 1076 15.45 -57.14 7.25
CA PHE A 1076 16.40 -57.92 6.46
C PHE A 1076 17.38 -58.75 7.31
N ARG A 1077 17.36 -58.63 8.64
CA ARG A 1077 18.12 -59.49 9.56
C ARG A 1077 17.40 -60.83 9.79
N SER A 1078 16.09 -60.84 9.62
CA SER A 1078 15.22 -62.00 9.83
C SER A 1078 15.14 -62.93 8.61
N ALA A 1079 15.22 -64.24 8.86
CA ALA A 1079 14.97 -65.29 7.86
C ALA A 1079 13.50 -65.42 7.44
N ALA A 1080 12.55 -64.87 8.21
CA ALA A 1080 11.14 -64.82 7.84
C ALA A 1080 10.86 -63.84 6.68
N THR A 1081 11.69 -62.80 6.54
CA THR A 1081 11.63 -61.87 5.42
C THR A 1081 12.18 -62.57 4.18
N LEU A 1082 11.32 -63.10 3.32
CA LEU A 1082 11.74 -63.70 2.05
C LEU A 1082 12.34 -62.63 1.13
N THR A 1083 13.47 -62.93 0.50
CA THR A 1083 14.20 -62.02 -0.40
C THR A 1083 14.20 -62.52 -1.84
N TYR A 1084 14.28 -61.59 -2.80
CA TYR A 1084 14.41 -61.88 -4.22
C TYR A 1084 15.68 -62.69 -4.50
N GLY A 1085 15.64 -63.54 -5.54
CA GLY A 1085 16.77 -64.38 -5.93
C GLY A 1085 17.12 -65.49 -4.92
N THR A 1086 18.37 -65.96 -4.96
CA THR A 1086 18.90 -67.04 -4.10
C THR A 1086 20.15 -66.57 -3.37
N GLU A 1087 20.27 -66.88 -2.07
CA GLU A 1087 21.38 -66.42 -1.22
C GLU A 1087 21.59 -64.89 -1.21
N ALA A 1088 20.51 -64.09 -1.31
CA ALA A 1088 20.58 -62.61 -1.28
C ALA A 1088 21.26 -62.01 -0.05
N ARG A 1089 21.37 -62.78 1.04
CA ARG A 1089 21.99 -62.40 2.31
C ARG A 1089 22.85 -63.55 2.82
N LYS A 1090 23.97 -63.22 3.48
CA LYS A 1090 24.79 -64.19 4.21
C LYS A 1090 24.05 -64.66 5.45
N SER A 1091 24.07 -65.96 5.71
CA SER A 1091 23.60 -66.53 6.98
C SER A 1091 24.79 -66.90 7.84
N GLU A 1092 24.81 -66.37 9.06
CA GLU A 1092 25.84 -66.61 10.06
C GLU A 1092 25.20 -66.49 11.44
N ASP A 1093 25.39 -67.49 12.31
CA ASP A 1093 24.81 -67.57 13.66
C ASP A 1093 23.29 -67.32 13.74
N GLY A 1094 22.55 -67.79 12.73
CA GLY A 1094 21.09 -67.65 12.63
C GLY A 1094 20.60 -66.25 12.23
N THR A 1095 21.53 -65.30 12.06
CA THR A 1095 21.27 -63.92 11.66
C THR A 1095 21.58 -63.74 10.16
N LEU A 1096 20.81 -62.90 9.46
CA LEU A 1096 21.06 -62.57 8.06
C LEU A 1096 21.73 -61.20 7.90
N LYS A 1097 22.73 -61.13 7.02
CA LYS A 1097 23.58 -59.94 6.78
C LYS A 1097 23.71 -59.68 5.28
N LEU A 1098 23.90 -58.43 4.84
CA LEU A 1098 24.33 -58.14 3.48
C LEU A 1098 25.77 -58.64 3.28
N TRP A 1099 26.08 -59.18 2.10
CA TRP A 1099 27.42 -59.71 1.80
C TRP A 1099 28.42 -58.59 1.62
N ALA A 1100 29.51 -58.60 2.39
CA ALA A 1100 30.57 -57.60 2.26
C ALA A 1100 31.46 -57.85 1.03
N GLY A 1101 31.93 -56.76 0.41
CA GLY A 1101 33.14 -56.76 -0.42
C GLY A 1101 33.00 -56.37 -1.89
N ASN A 1102 31.83 -55.87 -2.34
CA ASN A 1102 31.64 -55.39 -3.71
C ASN A 1102 32.29 -54.00 -3.81
N VAL A 1103 33.59 -53.97 -4.08
CA VAL A 1103 34.40 -52.75 -4.03
C VAL A 1103 34.26 -51.94 -5.34
N PHE A 1104 33.95 -52.60 -6.45
CA PHE A 1104 33.70 -51.93 -7.73
C PHE A 1104 32.30 -51.32 -7.85
N GLY A 1105 31.32 -51.79 -7.07
CA GLY A 1105 29.91 -51.37 -7.21
C GLY A 1105 29.24 -51.91 -8.49
N ASP A 1106 29.79 -52.96 -9.11
CA ASP A 1106 29.35 -53.51 -10.41
C ASP A 1106 28.31 -54.64 -10.29
N ASN A 1107 27.78 -54.83 -9.07
CA ASN A 1107 26.82 -55.85 -8.65
C ASN A 1107 27.40 -57.29 -8.66
N MET A 1108 28.71 -57.46 -8.81
CA MET A 1108 29.39 -58.74 -8.72
C MET A 1108 30.32 -58.75 -7.50
N LEU A 1109 30.71 -59.95 -7.07
CA LEU A 1109 31.70 -60.16 -6.03
C LEU A 1109 32.64 -61.29 -6.49
N MET A 1110 33.92 -60.97 -6.66
CA MET A 1110 34.93 -61.84 -7.26
C MET A 1110 36.30 -61.66 -6.59
N TYR A 1111 36.99 -62.77 -6.28
CA TYR A 1111 38.32 -62.72 -5.66
C TYR A 1111 39.49 -62.94 -6.64
N ILE A 1112 39.23 -63.51 -7.83
CA ILE A 1112 40.22 -63.74 -8.89
C ILE A 1112 39.62 -63.42 -10.26
N GLY A 1113 40.49 -63.28 -11.27
CA GLY A 1113 40.08 -62.93 -12.63
C GLY A 1113 40.13 -61.43 -12.90
N THR A 1114 39.78 -61.02 -14.12
CA THR A 1114 39.69 -59.60 -14.49
C THR A 1114 38.47 -58.97 -13.81
N GLY A 1115 38.66 -57.84 -13.12
CA GLY A 1115 37.58 -57.16 -12.38
C GLY A 1115 37.33 -57.71 -10.96
N ASN A 1116 38.33 -58.33 -10.33
CA ASN A 1116 38.19 -58.83 -8.96
C ASN A 1116 38.29 -57.71 -7.90
N ASP A 1117 37.46 -57.79 -6.85
CA ASP A 1117 37.30 -56.74 -5.83
C ASP A 1117 38.50 -56.53 -4.91
N ARG A 1118 39.40 -57.51 -4.80
CA ARG A 1118 40.59 -57.38 -3.93
C ARG A 1118 41.67 -56.49 -4.55
N ASP A 1119 41.75 -56.38 -5.88
CA ASP A 1119 42.84 -55.65 -6.52
C ASP A 1119 42.70 -54.12 -6.34
N PRO A 1120 41.50 -53.50 -6.36
CA PRO A 1120 41.28 -52.11 -5.90
C PRO A 1120 41.80 -51.83 -4.49
N ILE A 1121 41.62 -52.75 -3.54
CA ILE A 1121 42.13 -52.61 -2.16
C ILE A 1121 43.67 -52.49 -2.18
N LEU A 1122 44.35 -53.31 -2.99
CA LEU A 1122 45.81 -53.21 -3.15
C LEU A 1122 46.22 -51.89 -3.81
N VAL A 1123 45.48 -51.43 -4.83
CA VAL A 1123 45.73 -50.15 -5.50
C VAL A 1123 45.58 -48.97 -4.52
N ARG A 1124 44.51 -48.95 -3.72
CA ARG A 1124 44.22 -47.90 -2.72
C ARG A 1124 45.36 -47.70 -1.72
N ILE A 1125 46.01 -48.76 -1.26
CA ILE A 1125 47.15 -48.68 -0.32
C ILE A 1125 48.52 -48.42 -0.98
N GLY A 1126 48.56 -48.18 -2.30
CA GLY A 1126 49.77 -47.84 -3.04
C GLY A 1126 50.35 -48.94 -3.93
N GLY A 1127 49.59 -50.02 -4.20
CA GLY A 1127 49.80 -51.00 -5.29
C GLY A 1127 51.03 -51.92 -5.18
N SER A 1128 52.01 -51.57 -4.34
CA SER A 1128 53.36 -52.16 -4.34
C SER A 1128 53.84 -52.64 -2.96
N VAL A 1129 53.26 -52.08 -1.88
CA VAL A 1129 53.58 -52.44 -0.49
C VAL A 1129 52.31 -52.96 0.19
N PRO A 1130 52.10 -54.28 0.29
CA PRO A 1130 50.83 -54.87 0.76
C PRO A 1130 50.57 -54.70 2.27
N THR A 1131 51.49 -54.08 3.01
CA THR A 1131 51.42 -53.80 4.45
C THR A 1131 51.05 -52.35 4.78
N ASN A 1132 50.86 -51.50 3.77
CA ASN A 1132 50.36 -50.15 3.97
C ASN A 1132 48.87 -50.16 4.37
N SER A 1133 48.43 -49.10 5.04
CA SER A 1133 47.01 -48.83 5.33
C SER A 1133 46.65 -47.39 5.02
N VAL A 1134 45.42 -47.15 4.58
CA VAL A 1134 44.91 -45.80 4.28
C VAL A 1134 43.62 -45.56 5.06
N ASN A 1135 43.60 -44.50 5.87
CA ASN A 1135 42.45 -44.17 6.72
C ASN A 1135 41.51 -43.20 6.03
N GLY A 1136 40.20 -43.41 6.18
CA GLY A 1136 39.16 -42.54 5.62
C GLY A 1136 37.91 -43.31 5.16
N TYR A 1137 36.97 -42.59 4.55
CA TYR A 1137 35.72 -43.13 4.04
C TYR A 1137 35.87 -43.58 2.58
N TYR A 1138 36.04 -44.90 2.39
CA TYR A 1138 36.37 -45.49 1.09
C TYR A 1138 35.45 -46.65 0.72
N LEU A 1139 35.38 -46.96 -0.59
CA LEU A 1139 34.72 -48.18 -1.10
C LEU A 1139 35.52 -49.43 -0.74
N GLU A 1140 36.85 -49.31 -0.71
CA GLU A 1140 37.78 -50.41 -0.40
C GLU A 1140 37.81 -50.81 1.09
N ASP A 1141 37.19 -50.03 1.99
CA ASP A 1141 37.04 -50.35 3.42
C ASP A 1141 35.85 -51.31 3.60
N VAL A 1142 36.08 -52.58 3.26
CA VAL A 1142 35.07 -53.65 3.26
C VAL A 1142 34.57 -53.97 4.66
N ASN A 1143 35.42 -53.83 5.68
CA ASN A 1143 35.06 -54.10 7.07
C ASN A 1143 34.57 -52.86 7.86
N LEU A 1144 34.51 -51.68 7.21
CA LEU A 1144 34.03 -50.41 7.77
C LEU A 1144 34.83 -49.97 9.02
N SER A 1145 36.12 -50.29 9.09
CA SER A 1145 36.99 -49.88 10.20
C SER A 1145 37.55 -48.46 10.07
N GLY A 1146 37.28 -47.78 8.96
CA GLY A 1146 37.90 -46.50 8.59
C GLY A 1146 39.36 -46.62 8.18
N ALA A 1147 39.87 -47.83 7.89
CA ALA A 1147 41.27 -48.09 7.58
C ALA A 1147 41.47 -49.27 6.60
N VAL A 1148 41.56 -48.94 5.31
CA VAL A 1148 41.77 -49.90 4.20
C VAL A 1148 43.11 -50.62 4.35
N LYS A 1149 43.10 -51.96 4.35
CA LYS A 1149 44.28 -52.84 4.52
C LYS A 1149 44.23 -54.04 3.58
N TYR A 1150 45.36 -54.40 2.98
CA TYR A 1150 45.47 -55.60 2.13
C TYR A 1150 46.06 -56.84 2.83
N THR A 1151 46.77 -56.68 3.94
CA THR A 1151 47.31 -57.78 4.76
C THR A 1151 47.28 -57.45 6.26
N GLY A 1152 47.54 -58.45 7.10
CA GLY A 1152 47.46 -58.34 8.56
C GLY A 1152 46.09 -58.73 9.10
N THR A 1153 45.89 -58.57 10.41
CA THR A 1153 44.60 -58.82 11.07
C THR A 1153 43.56 -57.79 10.67
N ALA A 1154 42.32 -58.23 10.42
CA ALA A 1154 41.22 -57.37 9.93
C ALA A 1154 41.63 -56.56 8.68
N ASN A 1155 42.05 -57.28 7.64
CA ASN A 1155 42.23 -56.74 6.30
C ASN A 1155 40.93 -56.87 5.47
N ASP A 1156 40.83 -56.11 4.39
CA ASP A 1156 39.58 -55.96 3.62
C ASP A 1156 39.41 -57.01 2.51
N ARG A 1157 40.50 -57.68 2.12
CA ARG A 1157 40.45 -58.73 1.08
C ARG A 1157 39.96 -60.08 1.61
N ASP A 1158 40.21 -60.38 2.89
CA ASP A 1158 39.87 -61.69 3.46
C ASP A 1158 38.35 -61.90 3.60
N PRO A 1159 37.50 -60.90 3.93
CA PRO A 1159 36.03 -60.99 3.81
C PRO A 1159 35.58 -61.38 2.39
N ILE A 1160 36.15 -60.76 1.35
CA ILE A 1160 35.88 -61.14 -0.05
C ILE A 1160 36.25 -62.62 -0.26
N LEU A 1161 37.46 -63.02 0.13
CA LEU A 1161 37.93 -64.42 -0.01
C LEU A 1161 36.98 -65.43 0.64
N VAL A 1162 36.57 -65.18 1.89
CA VAL A 1162 35.64 -66.03 2.64
C VAL A 1162 34.29 -66.12 1.92
N ASN A 1163 33.76 -64.99 1.47
CA ASN A 1163 32.48 -64.95 0.76
C ASN A 1163 32.53 -65.69 -0.59
N ILE A 1164 33.68 -65.71 -1.27
CA ILE A 1164 33.89 -66.44 -2.53
C ILE A 1164 34.30 -67.93 -2.32
N GLY A 1165 34.15 -68.46 -1.10
CA GLY A 1165 34.34 -69.88 -0.79
C GLY A 1165 35.72 -70.25 -0.25
N GLY A 1166 36.57 -69.27 0.07
CA GLY A 1166 37.78 -69.42 0.87
C GLY A 1166 38.93 -70.17 0.19
N VAL A 1167 38.84 -71.50 0.10
CA VAL A 1167 39.96 -72.37 -0.30
C VAL A 1167 40.08 -72.50 -1.82
N LEU A 1168 38.95 -72.41 -2.54
CA LEU A 1168 38.87 -72.41 -4.00
C LEU A 1168 38.11 -71.17 -4.46
N PRO A 1169 38.77 -70.01 -4.59
CA PRO A 1169 38.13 -68.71 -4.84
C PRO A 1169 37.70 -68.51 -6.31
N THR A 1170 37.13 -69.55 -6.93
CA THR A 1170 36.66 -69.55 -8.32
C THR A 1170 35.17 -69.27 -8.47
N ALA A 1171 34.44 -69.12 -7.36
CA ALA A 1171 33.05 -68.73 -7.38
C ALA A 1171 32.90 -67.25 -7.78
N VAL A 1172 31.67 -66.86 -8.10
CA VAL A 1172 31.25 -65.47 -8.29
C VAL A 1172 29.92 -65.34 -7.57
N ARG A 1173 29.75 -64.32 -6.73
CA ARG A 1173 28.43 -63.93 -6.23
C ARG A 1173 27.92 -62.75 -7.03
N ILE A 1174 26.62 -62.68 -7.22
CA ILE A 1174 25.93 -61.62 -7.96
C ILE A 1174 24.89 -61.04 -7.01
N GLU A 1175 24.77 -59.71 -6.97
CA GLU A 1175 23.74 -59.03 -6.21
C GLU A 1175 22.35 -59.57 -6.58
N GLN A 1176 21.52 -59.86 -5.58
CA GLN A 1176 20.17 -60.40 -5.84
C GLN A 1176 19.16 -59.27 -5.93
N LEU A 1177 19.41 -58.36 -6.88
CA LEU A 1177 18.50 -57.31 -7.33
C LEU A 1177 18.23 -57.47 -8.84
N PRO A 1178 17.00 -57.20 -9.31
CA PRO A 1178 16.63 -57.24 -10.72
C PRO A 1178 16.96 -55.94 -11.48
#